data_AF-A0A1Z5L2V2-F1
#
_entry.id   AF-A0A1Z5L2V2-F1
#
_cell.length_a   1.000
_cell.length_b   1.000
_cell.length_c   1.000
_cell.angle_alpha   90.00
_cell.angle_beta   90.00
_cell.angle_gamma   90.00
#
_symmetry.space_group_name_H-M   'P 1'
#
loop_
_entity.id
_entity.type
_entity.pdbx_description
1 polymer ?
#
loop_
_entity_poly.entity_id
_entity_poly.type
_entity_poly.pdbx_seq_one_letter_code
_entity_poly.pdbx_strand_id
1 'polypeptide(L)'
;MLFFRSGMFVVGPESAGAHPGPTCYRKDGPLTVTDANLFLGRILPDYFPKIFGSTKDQPLDKDATVHAFQTLTTQVNSFLANRPSAHQKSMTAEEVAMGFVAVANESMCRPIRAITQGKGYDTSSHVLACFGGAGAQHACAIARSLGMKRVLINRYAGILSAYGMALADVVHEAQEPCALVYSSDTVAAVDERIRRLSSQCTSQLMKQGFQKHNITLEPYLNMRYHKTDCAIMMSASSESASPPKTSTFGDFVAGFKDRYMREFGFTIPDRDIIIDDIRVRGIGRQHEHRSIPIKKSSGDSPVPCTVTECYFEDRFHKTAVYLLRDLLAVHVIPGPAIIIDSTCTIVVEPSCTADILENGDVVITVDQVHKEKIGTELDAIRLSVFSHRFMSIAEQMGKVLKRTAISTNIKERLDFSCALFGPDGGLVSNAPHIPVHLGAMQEAVQFQMRHLGSDLKPGDVILSNHPGAGGSHLPDLTGITPVFHEGHEVPLFFVANRGHHADIGGISPGSMPAHSHHLLEEGATFLSFKIVKGGVFQENALIDALNAPAKLPNSSGSRNLRDNIADLQAQIAANQKGISLVKDLISQYGLEAVQAYMGHIQKNAEVGVRDMLRSIASTAIKEQGKARHFGRSACATCYAALRALP
;
A
#
# COMPACT_ATOMS: atom_id res chain seq x y z
N MET A 1 -13.88 -12.31 -5.24
CA MET A 1 -15.35 -12.45 -5.04
C MET A 1 -15.92 -11.12 -4.58
N LEU A 2 -17.21 -10.86 -4.82
CA LEU A 2 -17.91 -9.62 -4.46
C LEU A 2 -18.88 -9.86 -3.31
N PHE A 3 -18.81 -9.03 -2.26
CA PHE A 3 -19.71 -9.14 -1.10
C PHE A 3 -20.18 -7.76 -0.64
N PHE A 4 -21.40 -7.70 -0.11
CA PHE A 4 -21.88 -6.53 0.64
C PHE A 4 -22.02 -6.92 2.11
N ARG A 5 -21.30 -6.23 3.01
CA ARG A 5 -21.29 -6.53 4.45
C ARG A 5 -21.33 -5.25 5.26
N SER A 6 -22.34 -5.12 6.13
CA SER A 6 -22.51 -4.00 7.05
C SER A 6 -22.34 -2.64 6.35
N GLY A 7 -23.01 -2.42 5.22
CA GLY A 7 -22.97 -1.13 4.52
C GLY A 7 -21.74 -0.89 3.63
N MET A 8 -20.82 -1.86 3.52
CA MET A 8 -19.63 -1.74 2.68
C MET A 8 -19.63 -2.76 1.54
N PHE A 9 -19.17 -2.29 0.39
CA PHE A 9 -18.78 -3.12 -0.75
C PHE A 9 -17.39 -3.71 -0.50
N VAL A 10 -17.24 -5.02 -0.64
CA VAL A 10 -16.02 -5.77 -0.36
C VAL A 10 -15.62 -6.59 -1.59
N VAL A 11 -14.35 -6.49 -2.00
CA VAL A 11 -13.77 -7.25 -3.12
C VAL A 11 -12.58 -8.06 -2.64
N GLY A 12 -12.70 -9.39 -2.69
CA GLY A 12 -11.66 -10.31 -2.21
C GLY A 12 -11.55 -10.35 -0.66
N PRO A 13 -10.45 -10.90 -0.11
CA PRO A 13 -9.29 -11.44 -0.80
C PRO A 13 -9.56 -12.79 -1.50
N GLU A 14 -10.70 -13.43 -1.18
CA GLU A 14 -11.10 -14.70 -1.76
C GLU A 14 -11.27 -14.61 -3.28
N SER A 15 -10.68 -15.58 -3.99
CA SER A 15 -10.78 -15.72 -5.45
C SER A 15 -11.67 -16.91 -5.79
N ALA A 16 -12.49 -16.76 -6.83
CA ALA A 16 -13.28 -17.87 -7.37
C ALA A 16 -12.45 -18.76 -8.33
N GLY A 17 -11.22 -18.36 -8.68
CA GLY A 17 -10.37 -19.06 -9.64
C GLY A 17 -11.04 -19.20 -11.02
N ALA A 18 -10.73 -20.29 -11.72
CA ALA A 18 -11.44 -20.71 -12.93
C ALA A 18 -12.49 -21.81 -12.66
N HIS A 19 -12.47 -22.40 -11.46
CA HIS A 19 -13.44 -23.37 -10.99
C HIS A 19 -13.68 -23.16 -9.48
N PRO A 20 -14.93 -22.87 -9.03
CA PRO A 20 -16.12 -22.70 -9.86
C PRO A 20 -16.03 -21.51 -10.83
N GLY A 21 -15.20 -20.51 -10.52
CA GLY A 21 -15.06 -19.31 -11.33
C GLY A 21 -16.16 -18.28 -11.08
N PRO A 22 -16.21 -17.20 -11.89
CA PRO A 22 -17.33 -16.25 -11.95
C PRO A 22 -18.70 -16.89 -12.14
N THR A 23 -19.77 -16.21 -11.72
CA THR A 23 -21.16 -16.63 -11.98
C THR A 23 -21.39 -16.85 -13.48
N CYS A 24 -20.85 -15.97 -14.33
CA CYS A 24 -20.95 -16.05 -15.78
C CYS A 24 -20.27 -17.28 -16.42
N TYR A 25 -19.52 -18.09 -15.66
CA TYR A 25 -18.84 -19.29 -16.19
C TYR A 25 -19.74 -20.53 -16.21
N ARG A 26 -21.00 -20.45 -15.75
CA ARG A 26 -21.97 -21.56 -15.73
C ARG A 26 -21.54 -22.75 -14.87
N LYS A 27 -20.97 -22.47 -13.69
CA LYS A 27 -20.45 -23.48 -12.74
C LYS A 27 -20.79 -23.15 -11.28
N ASP A 28 -21.91 -22.46 -11.07
CA ASP A 28 -22.41 -22.06 -9.74
C ASP A 28 -21.38 -21.25 -8.91
N GLY A 29 -20.61 -20.43 -9.63
CA GLY A 29 -19.63 -19.52 -9.06
C GLY A 29 -20.27 -18.28 -8.43
N PRO A 30 -19.62 -17.64 -7.44
CA PRO A 30 -20.10 -16.39 -6.87
C PRO A 30 -19.85 -15.21 -7.81
N LEU A 31 -20.47 -14.07 -7.51
CA LEU A 31 -20.20 -12.82 -8.21
C LEU A 31 -18.72 -12.42 -8.07
N THR A 32 -18.12 -12.00 -9.19
CA THR A 32 -16.72 -11.58 -9.30
C THR A 32 -16.58 -10.27 -10.07
N VAL A 33 -15.36 -9.73 -10.13
CA VAL A 33 -15.05 -8.53 -10.93
C VAL A 33 -15.32 -8.78 -12.43
N THR A 34 -15.11 -10.01 -12.91
CA THR A 34 -15.45 -10.40 -14.29
C THR A 34 -16.95 -10.29 -14.54
N ASP A 35 -17.78 -10.72 -13.59
CA ASP A 35 -19.24 -10.57 -13.66
C ASP A 35 -19.63 -9.09 -13.71
N ALA A 36 -19.01 -8.24 -12.89
CA ALA A 36 -19.26 -6.80 -12.90
C ALA A 36 -18.92 -6.18 -14.27
N ASN A 37 -17.75 -6.50 -14.84
CA ASN A 37 -17.36 -6.00 -16.16
C ASN A 37 -18.27 -6.54 -17.28
N LEU A 38 -18.74 -7.79 -17.19
CA LEU A 38 -19.73 -8.35 -18.13
C LEU A 38 -21.08 -7.63 -18.01
N PHE A 39 -21.56 -7.42 -16.79
CA PHE A 39 -22.83 -6.74 -16.51
C PHE A 39 -22.84 -5.31 -17.07
N LEU A 40 -21.75 -4.58 -16.84
CA LEU A 40 -21.58 -3.19 -17.28
C LEU A 40 -21.29 -3.04 -18.79
N GLY A 41 -21.21 -4.14 -19.56
CA GLY A 41 -20.92 -4.10 -21.00
C GLY A 41 -19.45 -3.89 -21.36
N ARG A 42 -18.53 -3.99 -20.39
CA ARG A 42 -17.07 -3.88 -20.59
C ARG A 42 -16.44 -5.17 -21.15
N ILE A 43 -17.14 -6.30 -21.00
CA ILE A 43 -16.79 -7.58 -21.64
C ILE A 43 -17.95 -7.99 -22.54
N LEU A 44 -17.63 -8.37 -23.79
CA LEU A 44 -18.61 -8.79 -24.78
C LEU A 44 -18.56 -10.31 -24.98
N PRO A 45 -19.64 -11.06 -24.66
CA PRO A 45 -19.68 -12.52 -24.81
C PRO A 45 -19.36 -13.02 -26.21
N ASP A 46 -19.76 -12.29 -27.26
CA ASP A 46 -19.56 -12.69 -28.66
C ASP A 46 -18.09 -12.77 -29.06
N TYR A 47 -17.23 -12.02 -28.37
CA TYR A 47 -15.79 -11.98 -28.60
C TYR A 47 -15.00 -12.78 -27.55
N PHE A 48 -15.68 -13.41 -26.60
CA PHE A 48 -15.07 -14.26 -25.59
C PHE A 48 -15.08 -15.73 -26.06
N PRO A 49 -14.04 -16.53 -25.77
CA PRO A 49 -14.04 -17.95 -26.10
C PRO A 49 -15.27 -18.68 -25.55
N LYS A 50 -15.96 -19.41 -26.43
CA LYS A 50 -17.13 -20.23 -26.07
C LYS A 50 -16.67 -21.56 -25.47
N ILE A 51 -16.22 -21.53 -24.22
CA ILE A 51 -15.63 -22.68 -23.51
C ILE A 51 -16.34 -23.01 -22.20
N PHE A 52 -17.57 -22.51 -22.04
CA PHE A 52 -18.35 -22.61 -20.80
C PHE A 52 -19.50 -23.61 -20.93
N GLY A 53 -20.18 -23.86 -19.81
CA GLY A 53 -21.25 -24.85 -19.71
C GLY A 53 -20.74 -26.29 -19.59
N SER A 54 -21.66 -27.23 -19.44
CA SER A 54 -21.35 -28.67 -19.30
C SER A 54 -20.67 -29.25 -20.54
N THR A 55 -21.01 -28.72 -21.72
CA THR A 55 -20.51 -29.12 -23.04
C THR A 55 -19.26 -28.35 -23.50
N LYS A 56 -18.84 -27.30 -22.77
CA LYS A 56 -17.66 -26.46 -23.07
C LYS A 56 -17.67 -25.79 -24.47
N ASP A 57 -18.84 -25.40 -24.94
CA ASP A 57 -19.08 -24.75 -26.23
C ASP A 57 -19.99 -23.51 -26.13
N GLN A 58 -20.31 -23.09 -24.90
CA GLN A 58 -21.25 -22.00 -24.64
C GLN A 58 -20.51 -20.69 -24.32
N PRO A 59 -21.13 -19.52 -24.63
CA PRO A 59 -20.61 -18.22 -24.22
C PRO A 59 -20.80 -17.99 -22.71
N LEU A 60 -20.24 -16.87 -22.23
CA LEU A 60 -20.50 -16.35 -20.89
C LEU A 60 -22.01 -16.18 -20.65
N ASP A 61 -22.47 -16.53 -19.45
CA ASP A 61 -23.87 -16.39 -19.05
C ASP A 61 -24.17 -14.99 -18.51
N LYS A 62 -24.55 -14.09 -19.42
CA LYS A 62 -24.94 -12.73 -19.03
C LYS A 62 -26.20 -12.72 -18.17
N ASP A 63 -27.17 -13.57 -18.45
CA ASP A 63 -28.44 -13.59 -17.75
C ASP A 63 -28.25 -14.03 -16.29
N ALA A 64 -27.45 -15.07 -16.03
CA ALA A 64 -27.11 -15.48 -14.67
C ALA A 64 -26.47 -14.34 -13.86
N THR A 65 -25.54 -13.60 -14.48
CA THR A 65 -24.91 -12.42 -13.86
C THR A 65 -25.93 -11.32 -13.57
N VAL A 66 -26.85 -11.03 -14.49
CA VAL A 66 -27.91 -10.02 -14.31
C VAL A 66 -28.78 -10.36 -13.10
N HIS A 67 -29.29 -11.60 -13.02
CA HIS A 67 -30.12 -12.05 -11.90
C HIS A 67 -29.38 -11.99 -10.56
N ALA A 68 -28.09 -12.36 -10.55
CA ALA A 68 -27.26 -12.28 -9.35
C ALA A 68 -27.07 -10.83 -8.87
N PHE A 69 -26.80 -9.88 -9.78
CA PHE A 69 -26.69 -8.46 -9.43
C PHE A 69 -28.01 -7.86 -8.97
N GLN A 70 -29.15 -8.23 -9.58
CA GLN A 70 -30.48 -7.80 -9.12
C GLN A 70 -30.75 -8.26 -7.68
N THR A 71 -30.40 -9.50 -7.37
CA THR A 71 -30.53 -10.06 -6.01
C THR A 71 -29.65 -9.30 -5.01
N LEU A 72 -28.38 -9.07 -5.35
CA LEU A 72 -27.46 -8.31 -4.51
C LEU A 72 -27.91 -6.86 -4.32
N THR A 73 -28.43 -6.22 -5.37
CA THR A 73 -28.97 -4.85 -5.32
C THR A 73 -30.15 -4.74 -4.37
N THR A 74 -31.04 -5.75 -4.37
CA THR A 74 -32.16 -5.81 -3.42
C THR A 74 -31.66 -5.88 -1.97
N GLN A 75 -30.59 -6.64 -1.71
CA GLN A 75 -29.97 -6.72 -0.38
C GLN A 75 -29.35 -5.38 0.04
N VAL A 76 -28.62 -4.72 -0.87
CA VAL A 76 -28.02 -3.39 -0.65
C VAL A 76 -29.11 -2.38 -0.30
N ASN A 77 -30.13 -2.23 -1.15
CA ASN A 77 -31.20 -1.25 -0.94
C ASN A 77 -32.01 -1.53 0.33
N SER A 78 -32.25 -2.80 0.66
CA SER A 78 -32.90 -3.19 1.91
C SER A 78 -32.09 -2.78 3.15
N PHE A 79 -30.76 -2.87 3.07
CA PHE A 79 -29.88 -2.41 4.15
C PHE A 79 -29.88 -0.87 4.27
N LEU A 80 -29.81 -0.15 3.14
CA LEU A 80 -29.79 1.30 3.13
C LEU A 80 -31.11 1.90 3.66
N ALA A 81 -32.26 1.31 3.31
CA ALA A 81 -33.58 1.77 3.76
C ALA A 81 -33.78 1.68 5.29
N ASN A 82 -33.08 0.78 5.96
CA ASN A 82 -33.22 0.54 7.40
C ASN A 82 -32.36 1.46 8.29
N ARG A 83 -31.62 2.42 7.72
CA ARG A 83 -30.78 3.36 8.50
C ARG A 83 -31.37 4.77 8.57
N PRO A 84 -31.38 5.41 9.76
CA PRO A 84 -31.99 6.73 9.98
C PRO A 84 -31.17 7.92 9.43
N SER A 85 -30.03 7.68 8.78
CA SER A 85 -29.16 8.73 8.24
C SER A 85 -29.49 8.98 6.77
N ALA A 86 -30.34 9.99 6.56
CA ALA A 86 -30.47 10.89 5.41
C ALA A 86 -30.36 10.33 3.96
N HIS A 87 -31.48 10.37 3.24
CA HIS A 87 -31.55 10.73 1.80
C HIS A 87 -30.76 9.85 0.80
N GLN A 88 -30.36 8.63 1.15
CA GLN A 88 -29.76 7.74 0.16
C GLN A 88 -30.80 7.27 -0.84
N LYS A 89 -30.64 7.73 -2.08
CA LYS A 89 -31.36 7.23 -3.25
C LYS A 89 -31.13 5.72 -3.37
N SER A 90 -32.19 4.97 -3.68
CA SER A 90 -32.07 3.56 -4.04
C SER A 90 -31.07 3.41 -5.18
N MET A 91 -30.14 2.46 -5.05
CA MET A 91 -29.16 2.17 -6.08
C MET A 91 -29.75 1.25 -7.15
N THR A 92 -29.35 1.49 -8.39
CA THR A 92 -29.55 0.60 -9.54
C THR A 92 -28.54 -0.54 -9.52
N ALA A 93 -28.79 -1.59 -10.31
CA ALA A 93 -27.87 -2.73 -10.38
C ALA A 93 -26.54 -2.34 -11.03
N GLU A 94 -26.57 -1.39 -11.95
CA GLU A 94 -25.42 -0.79 -12.62
C GLU A 94 -24.55 0.00 -11.63
N GLU A 95 -25.15 0.84 -10.79
CA GLU A 95 -24.43 1.57 -9.74
C GLU A 95 -23.79 0.59 -8.73
N VAL A 96 -24.48 -0.49 -8.37
CA VAL A 96 -23.93 -1.56 -7.50
C VAL A 96 -22.74 -2.25 -8.15
N ALA A 97 -22.85 -2.67 -9.41
CA ALA A 97 -21.77 -3.32 -10.15
C ALA A 97 -20.57 -2.39 -10.35
N MET A 98 -20.82 -1.13 -10.72
CA MET A 98 -19.78 -0.11 -10.89
C MET A 98 -19.10 0.23 -9.55
N GLY A 99 -19.85 0.21 -8.45
CA GLY A 99 -19.32 0.33 -7.09
C GLY A 99 -18.30 -0.76 -6.75
N PHE A 100 -18.58 -2.01 -7.09
CA PHE A 100 -17.61 -3.09 -6.94
C PHE A 100 -16.36 -2.91 -7.81
N VAL A 101 -16.51 -2.42 -9.05
CA VAL A 101 -15.36 -2.10 -9.92
C VAL A 101 -14.51 -0.98 -9.30
N ALA A 102 -15.14 0.06 -8.74
CA ALA A 102 -14.44 1.15 -8.06
C ALA A 102 -13.64 0.65 -6.84
N VAL A 103 -14.25 -0.20 -6.00
CA VAL A 103 -13.56 -0.81 -4.85
C VAL A 103 -12.43 -1.74 -5.29
N ALA A 104 -12.63 -2.52 -6.36
CA ALA A 104 -11.58 -3.37 -6.93
C ALA A 104 -10.38 -2.55 -7.42
N ASN A 105 -10.65 -1.44 -8.13
CA ASN A 105 -9.62 -0.52 -8.62
C ASN A 105 -8.82 0.10 -7.47
N GLU A 106 -9.50 0.57 -6.41
CA GLU A 106 -8.82 1.12 -5.24
C GLU A 106 -7.97 0.07 -4.51
N SER A 107 -8.49 -1.15 -4.37
CA SER A 107 -7.77 -2.29 -3.78
C SER A 107 -6.49 -2.61 -4.57
N MET A 108 -6.54 -2.58 -5.91
CA MET A 108 -5.38 -2.78 -6.79
C MET A 108 -4.37 -1.62 -6.70
N CYS A 109 -4.83 -0.38 -6.48
CA CYS A 109 -3.93 0.76 -6.35
C CYS A 109 -3.08 0.73 -5.07
N ARG A 110 -3.62 0.20 -3.96
CA ARG A 110 -2.94 0.14 -2.65
C ARG A 110 -1.54 -0.51 -2.70
N PRO A 111 -1.35 -1.73 -3.24
CA PRO A 111 -0.02 -2.32 -3.36
C PRO A 111 0.88 -1.55 -4.34
N ILE A 112 0.35 -1.00 -5.43
CA ILE A 112 1.14 -0.21 -6.41
C ILE A 112 1.73 1.04 -5.73
N ARG A 113 0.90 1.81 -5.01
CA ARG A 113 1.38 2.96 -4.21
C ARG A 113 2.40 2.53 -3.20
N ALA A 114 2.10 1.48 -2.43
CA ALA A 114 2.96 1.07 -1.32
C ALA A 114 4.34 0.60 -1.78
N ILE A 115 4.45 -0.12 -2.90
CA ILE A 115 5.74 -0.59 -3.44
C ILE A 115 6.51 0.59 -4.06
N THR A 116 5.83 1.42 -4.85
CA THR A 116 6.46 2.54 -5.57
C THR A 116 6.95 3.62 -4.60
N GLN A 117 6.07 4.09 -3.72
CA GLN A 117 6.40 5.08 -2.69
C GLN A 117 7.33 4.51 -1.63
N GLY A 118 7.26 3.20 -1.34
CA GLY A 118 8.22 2.53 -0.46
C GLY A 118 9.65 2.59 -0.99
N LYS A 119 9.84 2.72 -2.31
CA LYS A 119 11.16 2.94 -2.92
C LYS A 119 11.53 4.44 -3.05
N GLY A 120 10.74 5.33 -2.47
CA GLY A 120 10.96 6.78 -2.53
C GLY A 120 10.50 7.45 -3.84
N TYR A 121 9.68 6.78 -4.65
CA TYR A 121 9.20 7.33 -5.92
C TYR A 121 7.76 7.83 -5.84
N ASP A 122 7.48 8.92 -6.57
CA ASP A 122 6.11 9.35 -6.84
C ASP A 122 5.48 8.44 -7.90
N THR A 123 4.25 7.97 -7.65
CA THR A 123 3.51 7.18 -8.63
C THR A 123 3.15 7.98 -9.87
N SER A 124 2.91 9.29 -9.74
CA SER A 124 2.45 10.13 -10.85
C SER A 124 3.49 10.27 -11.98
N SER A 125 4.77 10.11 -11.65
CA SER A 125 5.89 10.23 -12.58
C SER A 125 6.14 8.97 -13.42
N HIS A 126 5.35 7.91 -13.24
CA HIS A 126 5.54 6.61 -13.88
C HIS A 126 4.50 6.34 -14.97
N VAL A 127 4.84 5.40 -15.87
CA VAL A 127 3.91 4.82 -16.84
C VAL A 127 3.37 3.51 -16.26
N LEU A 128 2.05 3.34 -16.28
CA LEU A 128 1.42 2.10 -15.83
C LEU A 128 1.55 1.03 -16.93
N ALA A 129 2.41 0.04 -16.74
CA ALA A 129 2.47 -1.13 -17.61
C ALA A 129 1.38 -2.14 -17.21
N CYS A 130 0.43 -2.41 -18.11
CA CYS A 130 -0.69 -3.31 -17.87
C CYS A 130 -0.57 -4.60 -18.70
N PHE A 131 -0.81 -5.74 -18.05
CA PHE A 131 -0.77 -7.06 -18.69
C PHE A 131 -1.81 -8.01 -18.06
N GLY A 132 -1.90 -9.21 -18.62
CA GLY A 132 -2.94 -10.20 -18.29
C GLY A 132 -4.27 -9.90 -18.98
N GLY A 133 -5.19 -10.88 -19.00
CA GLY A 133 -6.45 -10.76 -19.72
C GLY A 133 -7.40 -9.68 -19.16
N ALA A 134 -7.33 -9.41 -17.85
CA ALA A 134 -8.22 -8.45 -17.18
C ALA A 134 -7.55 -7.10 -16.85
N GLY A 135 -6.22 -7.00 -16.89
CA GLY A 135 -5.50 -5.80 -16.41
C GLY A 135 -5.91 -4.53 -17.17
N ALA A 136 -6.03 -4.64 -18.49
CA ALA A 136 -6.40 -3.51 -19.35
C ALA A 136 -7.88 -3.06 -19.20
N GLN A 137 -8.73 -3.85 -18.54
CA GLN A 137 -10.13 -3.47 -18.24
C GLN A 137 -10.21 -2.40 -17.13
N HIS A 138 -9.17 -2.32 -16.29
CA HIS A 138 -9.10 -1.45 -15.11
C HIS A 138 -8.03 -0.36 -15.22
N ALA A 139 -7.24 -0.37 -16.29
CA ALA A 139 -6.01 0.41 -16.41
C ALA A 139 -6.23 1.93 -16.34
N CYS A 140 -7.24 2.45 -17.05
CA CYS A 140 -7.57 3.87 -17.05
C CYS A 140 -7.88 4.38 -15.63
N ALA A 141 -8.79 3.70 -14.93
CA ALA A 141 -9.21 4.07 -13.58
C ALA A 141 -8.08 3.93 -12.55
N ILE A 142 -7.23 2.89 -12.67
CA ILE A 142 -6.05 2.71 -11.81
C ILE A 142 -5.05 3.85 -12.06
N ALA A 143 -4.72 4.15 -13.31
CA ALA A 143 -3.81 5.23 -13.66
C ALA A 143 -4.29 6.59 -13.13
N ARG A 144 -5.58 6.91 -13.34
CA ARG A 144 -6.21 8.12 -12.79
C ARG A 144 -6.12 8.18 -11.27
N SER A 145 -6.39 7.07 -10.59
CA SER A 145 -6.33 6.97 -9.12
C SER A 145 -4.91 7.07 -8.53
N LEU A 146 -3.88 6.81 -9.34
CA LEU A 146 -2.47 6.92 -9.02
C LEU A 146 -1.82 8.22 -9.50
N GLY A 147 -2.57 9.08 -10.20
CA GLY A 147 -2.08 10.31 -10.82
C GLY A 147 -1.18 10.08 -12.04
N MET A 148 -1.17 8.86 -12.60
CA MET A 148 -0.38 8.51 -13.78
C MET A 148 -1.07 9.01 -15.05
N LYS A 149 -0.30 9.63 -15.95
CA LYS A 149 -0.82 10.21 -17.21
C LYS A 149 -0.87 9.22 -18.36
N ARG A 150 -0.11 8.12 -18.28
CA ARG A 150 0.06 7.17 -19.39
C ARG A 150 -0.04 5.73 -18.89
N VAL A 151 -0.75 4.92 -19.66
CA VAL A 151 -0.78 3.47 -19.56
C VAL A 151 -0.11 2.90 -20.80
N LEU A 152 0.72 1.87 -20.62
CA LEU A 152 1.29 1.07 -21.71
C LEU A 152 0.72 -0.35 -21.64
N ILE A 153 0.12 -0.81 -22.72
CA ILE A 153 -0.38 -2.17 -22.89
C ILE A 153 0.38 -2.79 -24.06
N ASN A 154 1.20 -3.79 -23.77
CA ASN A 154 1.91 -4.49 -24.82
C ASN A 154 0.92 -5.28 -25.70
N ARG A 155 1.18 -5.40 -27.00
CA ARG A 155 0.31 -6.14 -27.92
C ARG A 155 0.07 -7.61 -27.55
N TYR A 156 0.97 -8.19 -26.77
CA TYR A 156 0.88 -9.56 -26.24
C TYR A 156 0.46 -9.57 -24.76
N ALA A 157 -0.23 -8.54 -24.26
CA ALA A 157 -0.58 -8.37 -22.86
C ALA A 157 -1.15 -9.62 -22.19
N GLY A 158 -2.05 -10.36 -22.87
CA GLY A 158 -2.67 -11.58 -22.30
C GLY A 158 -1.69 -12.74 -22.08
N ILE A 159 -0.56 -12.77 -22.79
CA ILE A 159 0.49 -13.81 -22.69
C ILE A 159 1.87 -13.23 -22.36
N LEU A 160 1.92 -12.01 -21.82
CA LEU A 160 3.16 -11.23 -21.69
C LEU A 160 4.24 -11.96 -20.87
N SER A 161 3.85 -12.77 -19.88
CA SER A 161 4.79 -13.56 -19.09
C SER A 161 5.52 -14.61 -19.94
N ALA A 162 4.80 -15.33 -20.81
CA ALA A 162 5.40 -16.32 -21.70
C ALA A 162 6.28 -15.65 -22.77
N TYR A 163 5.84 -14.49 -23.28
CA TYR A 163 6.67 -13.68 -24.17
C TYR A 163 7.94 -13.18 -23.49
N GLY A 164 7.85 -12.70 -22.26
CA GLY A 164 9.00 -12.27 -21.45
C GLY A 164 9.99 -13.41 -21.19
N MET A 165 9.51 -14.63 -20.95
CA MET A 165 10.38 -15.81 -20.85
C MET A 165 11.14 -16.10 -22.15
N ALA A 166 10.49 -15.92 -23.30
CA ALA A 166 11.13 -16.12 -24.61
C ALA A 166 12.16 -15.03 -24.96
N LEU A 167 12.00 -13.82 -24.41
CA LEU A 167 12.92 -12.68 -24.60
C LEU A 167 14.05 -12.60 -23.57
N ALA A 168 13.98 -13.39 -22.49
CA ALA A 168 14.91 -13.24 -21.38
C ALA A 168 16.34 -13.62 -21.77
N ASP A 169 17.29 -12.73 -21.49
CA ASP A 169 18.70 -13.04 -21.60
C ASP A 169 19.10 -14.17 -20.64
N VAL A 170 20.14 -14.93 -20.99
CA VAL A 170 20.68 -15.95 -20.09
C VAL A 170 21.53 -15.28 -19.02
N VAL A 171 21.11 -15.41 -17.77
CA VAL A 171 21.79 -14.78 -16.63
C VAL A 171 22.52 -15.84 -15.80
N HIS A 172 23.77 -15.54 -15.45
CA HIS A 172 24.54 -16.28 -14.44
C HIS A 172 25.00 -15.31 -13.34
N GLU A 173 24.50 -15.49 -12.12
CA GLU A 173 24.91 -14.70 -10.96
C GLU A 173 25.92 -15.47 -10.10
N ALA A 174 27.03 -14.82 -9.75
CA ALA A 174 27.97 -15.29 -8.75
C ALA A 174 27.98 -14.30 -7.58
N GLN A 175 27.91 -14.82 -6.35
CA GLN A 175 27.88 -13.99 -5.14
C GLN A 175 28.72 -14.61 -4.04
N GLU A 176 29.20 -13.77 -3.11
CA GLU A 176 29.90 -14.21 -1.92
C GLU A 176 29.76 -13.24 -0.73
N PRO A 177 29.69 -13.78 0.50
CA PRO A 177 29.52 -12.97 1.70
C PRO A 177 30.74 -12.07 1.95
N CYS A 178 30.49 -10.84 2.39
CA CYS A 178 31.50 -9.88 2.81
C CYS A 178 31.13 -9.35 4.19
N ALA A 179 32.12 -8.88 4.94
CA ALA A 179 31.89 -8.20 6.21
C ALA A 179 32.85 -7.01 6.40
N LEU A 180 33.39 -6.51 5.28
CA LEU A 180 34.34 -5.41 5.29
C LEU A 180 33.59 -4.08 5.44
N VAL A 181 34.17 -3.16 6.19
CA VAL A 181 33.81 -1.74 6.13
C VAL A 181 34.31 -1.20 4.80
N TYR A 182 33.46 -0.53 4.01
CA TYR A 182 33.84 0.10 2.77
C TYR A 182 34.66 1.36 3.06
N SER A 183 35.96 1.32 2.81
CA SER A 183 36.90 2.42 3.05
C SER A 183 38.03 2.42 2.00
N SER A 184 38.86 3.46 1.99
CA SER A 184 40.06 3.53 1.11
C SER A 184 40.96 2.29 1.20
N ASP A 185 41.02 1.67 2.39
CA ASP A 185 41.94 0.58 2.68
C ASP A 185 41.39 -0.77 2.22
N THR A 186 40.07 -0.90 2.10
CA THR A 186 39.39 -2.17 1.75
C THR A 186 38.92 -2.25 0.31
N VAL A 187 38.78 -1.10 -0.37
CA VAL A 187 38.31 -1.02 -1.78
C VAL A 187 39.11 -1.94 -2.71
N ALA A 188 40.44 -1.99 -2.58
CA ALA A 188 41.28 -2.81 -3.46
C ALA A 188 40.95 -4.30 -3.35
N ALA A 189 40.67 -4.78 -2.13
CA ALA A 189 40.27 -6.16 -1.88
C ALA A 189 38.85 -6.44 -2.42
N VAL A 190 37.93 -5.48 -2.30
CA VAL A 190 36.58 -5.58 -2.87
C VAL A 190 36.64 -5.66 -4.40
N ASP A 191 37.46 -4.83 -5.05
CA ASP A 191 37.65 -4.83 -6.49
C ASP A 191 38.24 -6.15 -7.01
N GLU A 192 39.17 -6.75 -6.27
CA GLU A 192 39.71 -8.07 -6.61
C GLU A 192 38.63 -9.16 -6.55
N ARG A 193 37.78 -9.13 -5.52
CA ARG A 193 36.65 -10.05 -5.38
C ARG A 193 35.64 -9.89 -6.52
N ILE A 194 35.29 -8.66 -6.88
CA ILE A 194 34.43 -8.38 -8.05
C ILE A 194 35.06 -8.94 -9.34
N ARG A 195 36.37 -8.74 -9.56
CA ARG A 195 37.09 -9.29 -10.74
C ARG A 195 37.05 -10.81 -10.79
N ARG A 196 37.20 -11.48 -9.65
CA ARG A 196 37.13 -12.94 -9.56
C ARG A 196 35.72 -13.47 -9.89
N LEU A 197 34.68 -12.89 -9.28
CA LEU A 197 33.28 -13.25 -9.57
C LEU A 197 32.93 -12.96 -11.04
N SER A 198 33.41 -11.84 -11.57
CA SER A 198 33.27 -11.49 -12.99
C SER A 198 33.84 -12.57 -13.91
N SER A 199 35.07 -13.04 -13.63
CA SER A 199 35.69 -14.12 -14.39
C SER A 199 34.92 -15.44 -14.28
N GLN A 200 34.32 -15.73 -13.11
CA GLN A 200 33.47 -16.91 -12.91
C GLN A 200 32.21 -16.82 -13.77
N CYS A 201 31.49 -15.69 -13.73
CA CYS A 201 30.32 -15.45 -14.58
C CYS A 201 30.63 -15.58 -16.06
N THR A 202 31.72 -14.95 -16.53
CA THR A 202 32.17 -15.07 -17.93
C THR A 202 32.46 -16.52 -18.31
N SER A 203 33.21 -17.25 -17.48
CA SER A 203 33.54 -18.66 -17.76
C SER A 203 32.29 -19.54 -17.85
N GLN A 204 31.33 -19.35 -16.96
CA GLN A 204 30.09 -20.14 -16.95
C GLN A 204 29.20 -19.84 -18.15
N LEU A 205 29.07 -18.57 -18.55
CA LEU A 205 28.33 -18.20 -19.76
C LEU A 205 29.04 -18.69 -21.03
N MET A 206 30.37 -18.64 -21.07
CA MET A 206 31.13 -19.22 -22.19
C MET A 206 30.94 -20.74 -22.32
N LYS A 207 30.82 -21.47 -21.21
CA LYS A 207 30.48 -22.91 -21.23
C LYS A 207 29.09 -23.20 -21.80
N GLN A 208 28.17 -22.24 -21.70
CA GLN A 208 26.83 -22.31 -22.29
C GLN A 208 26.81 -21.85 -23.77
N GLY A 209 27.98 -21.56 -24.36
CA GLY A 209 28.12 -21.21 -25.77
C GLY A 209 28.13 -19.71 -26.09
N PHE A 210 28.11 -18.83 -25.09
CA PHE A 210 28.18 -17.38 -25.31
C PHE A 210 29.61 -16.93 -25.62
N GLN A 211 29.75 -16.05 -26.61
CA GLN A 211 31.02 -15.39 -26.91
C GLN A 211 31.30 -14.26 -25.93
N LYS A 212 32.58 -13.98 -25.63
CA LYS A 212 32.97 -12.97 -24.64
C LYS A 212 32.40 -11.57 -24.94
N HIS A 213 32.29 -11.18 -26.21
CA HIS A 213 31.74 -9.89 -26.61
C HIS A 213 30.21 -9.77 -26.44
N ASN A 214 29.51 -10.90 -26.24
CA ASN A 214 28.07 -10.96 -25.97
C ASN A 214 27.74 -11.04 -24.48
N ILE A 215 28.75 -10.94 -23.60
CA ILE A 215 28.58 -11.02 -22.15
C ILE A 215 28.73 -9.63 -21.55
N THR A 216 27.70 -9.16 -20.87
CA THR A 216 27.73 -7.95 -20.04
C THR A 216 27.84 -8.36 -18.57
N LEU A 217 28.60 -7.60 -17.77
CA LEU A 217 28.79 -7.86 -16.35
C LEU A 217 28.31 -6.66 -15.54
N GLU A 218 27.48 -6.92 -14.54
CA GLU A 218 26.90 -5.92 -13.65
C GLU A 218 27.31 -6.24 -12.20
N PRO A 219 28.27 -5.50 -11.60
CA PRO A 219 28.64 -5.67 -10.21
C PRO A 219 27.67 -4.96 -9.26
N TYR A 220 27.38 -5.60 -8.14
CA TYR A 220 26.53 -5.10 -7.07
C TYR A 220 27.18 -5.33 -5.70
N LEU A 221 27.03 -4.36 -4.81
CA LEU A 221 27.37 -4.48 -3.40
C LEU A 221 26.11 -4.36 -2.56
N ASN A 222 25.87 -5.34 -1.69
CA ASN A 222 24.83 -5.24 -0.66
C ASN A 222 25.42 -4.48 0.53
N MET A 223 25.03 -3.21 0.66
CA MET A 223 25.63 -2.28 1.62
C MET A 223 24.63 -1.83 2.68
N ARG A 224 25.11 -1.55 3.88
CA ARG A 224 24.30 -1.01 4.98
C ARG A 224 25.13 -0.20 5.95
N TYR A 225 24.49 0.64 6.76
CA TYR A 225 25.18 1.27 7.88
C TYR A 225 25.50 0.24 8.98
N HIS A 226 26.61 0.43 9.68
CA HIS A 226 27.04 -0.44 10.76
C HIS A 226 25.98 -0.51 11.87
N LYS A 227 25.67 -1.71 12.36
CA LYS A 227 24.54 -2.04 13.27
C LYS A 227 23.12 -1.77 12.76
N THR A 228 22.96 -1.42 11.50
CA THR A 228 21.68 -1.68 10.82
C THR A 228 21.73 -3.09 10.24
N ASP A 229 20.61 -3.58 9.78
CA ASP A 229 20.38 -4.94 9.26
C ASP A 229 19.67 -4.92 7.89
N CYS A 230 19.34 -3.73 7.37
CA CYS A 230 18.83 -3.57 6.00
C CYS A 230 19.99 -3.33 5.03
N ALA A 231 20.49 -4.39 4.41
CA ALA A 231 21.37 -4.27 3.24
C ALA A 231 20.59 -3.83 2.01
N ILE A 232 21.13 -2.85 1.30
CA ILE A 232 20.61 -2.35 0.04
C ILE A 232 21.56 -2.77 -1.06
N MET A 233 21.04 -3.50 -2.05
CA MET A 233 21.79 -3.90 -3.24
C MET A 233 22.07 -2.69 -4.12
N MET A 234 23.32 -2.23 -4.21
CA MET A 234 23.72 -1.06 -4.97
C MET A 234 24.60 -1.42 -6.17
N SER A 235 24.26 -0.87 -7.34
CA SER A 235 25.24 -0.71 -8.41
C SER A 235 26.07 0.55 -8.16
N ALA A 236 27.23 0.64 -8.79
CA ALA A 236 27.96 1.90 -8.83
C ALA A 236 27.13 2.99 -9.54
N SER A 237 27.22 4.23 -9.07
CA SER A 237 26.51 5.35 -9.68
C SER A 237 27.03 5.62 -11.11
N SER A 238 26.12 5.70 -12.09
CA SER A 238 26.44 6.08 -13.47
C SER A 238 26.19 7.57 -13.76
N GLU A 239 25.50 8.28 -12.87
CA GLU A 239 24.91 9.61 -13.12
C GLU A 239 25.58 10.78 -12.39
N SER A 240 26.71 10.58 -11.71
CA SER A 240 27.45 11.72 -11.16
C SER A 240 28.29 12.38 -12.26
N ALA A 241 27.96 13.65 -12.56
CA ALA A 241 28.78 14.54 -13.36
C ALA A 241 30.08 14.94 -12.59
N SER A 242 30.94 13.94 -12.28
CA SER A 242 32.23 14.03 -11.55
C SER A 242 32.16 14.63 -10.12
N PRO A 243 32.66 13.98 -9.04
CA PRO A 243 34.06 13.54 -8.82
C PRO A 243 34.18 12.14 -8.11
N PRO A 244 35.27 11.85 -7.35
CA PRO A 244 36.25 10.79 -7.67
C PRO A 244 35.70 9.36 -7.68
N LYS A 245 36.21 8.54 -8.61
CA LYS A 245 36.00 7.09 -8.62
C LYS A 245 36.56 6.48 -7.33
N THR A 246 35.70 6.08 -6.40
CA THR A 246 36.09 5.41 -5.15
C THR A 246 36.49 3.95 -5.37
N SER A 247 36.17 3.36 -6.53
CA SER A 247 36.60 2.03 -6.96
C SER A 247 36.84 1.95 -8.47
N THR A 248 37.46 0.86 -8.94
CA THR A 248 37.62 0.57 -10.37
C THR A 248 36.27 0.44 -11.08
N PHE A 249 35.23 0.03 -10.36
CA PHE A 249 33.88 -0.23 -10.89
C PHE A 249 32.91 0.95 -10.70
N GLY A 250 33.37 2.09 -10.15
CA GLY A 250 32.59 3.30 -9.94
C GLY A 250 32.34 3.63 -8.46
N ASP A 251 31.48 4.62 -8.17
CA ASP A 251 31.23 5.05 -6.79
C ASP A 251 30.00 4.38 -6.19
N PHE A 252 30.26 3.38 -5.33
CA PHE A 252 29.25 2.67 -4.57
C PHE A 252 28.77 3.43 -3.33
N VAL A 253 29.60 4.31 -2.75
CA VAL A 253 29.23 5.07 -1.56
C VAL A 253 28.22 6.15 -1.91
N ALA A 254 28.46 6.89 -3.00
CA ALA A 254 27.49 7.86 -3.51
C ALA A 254 26.18 7.16 -3.87
N GLY A 255 26.24 6.06 -4.62
CA GLY A 255 25.05 5.27 -4.97
C GLY A 255 24.27 4.81 -3.73
N PHE A 256 24.96 4.28 -2.72
CA PHE A 256 24.35 3.86 -1.45
C PHE A 256 23.68 5.03 -0.74
N LYS A 257 24.38 6.15 -0.55
CA LYS A 257 23.82 7.34 0.13
C LYS A 257 22.62 7.91 -0.61
N ASP A 258 22.68 8.01 -1.94
CA ASP A 258 21.58 8.52 -2.76
C ASP A 258 20.34 7.63 -2.66
N ARG A 259 20.53 6.31 -2.75
CA ARG A 259 19.40 5.37 -2.61
C ARG A 259 18.90 5.30 -1.18
N TYR A 260 19.77 5.32 -0.18
CA TYR A 260 19.37 5.34 1.24
C TYR A 260 18.57 6.61 1.55
N MET A 261 19.04 7.78 1.11
CA MET A 261 18.33 9.06 1.23
C MET A 261 16.97 9.03 0.51
N ARG A 262 16.91 8.46 -0.69
CA ARG A 262 15.65 8.32 -1.45
C ARG A 262 14.65 7.39 -0.76
N GLU A 263 15.10 6.21 -0.31
CA GLU A 263 14.23 5.21 0.30
C GLU A 263 13.81 5.55 1.74
N PHE A 264 14.65 6.23 2.51
CA PHE A 264 14.45 6.47 3.95
C PHE A 264 14.33 7.95 4.35
N GLY A 265 14.70 8.90 3.50
CA GLY A 265 14.55 10.34 3.73
C GLY A 265 15.64 10.98 4.62
N PHE A 266 16.62 10.21 5.07
CA PHE A 266 17.77 10.70 5.83
C PHE A 266 19.00 9.82 5.56
N THR A 267 20.19 10.29 5.93
CA THR A 267 21.41 9.48 6.03
C THR A 267 21.90 9.48 7.47
N ILE A 268 22.76 8.54 7.86
CA ILE A 268 23.38 8.52 9.19
C ILE A 268 24.81 9.06 9.05
N PRO A 269 25.07 10.33 9.42
CA PRO A 269 26.43 10.89 9.38
C PRO A 269 27.37 10.08 10.28
N ASP A 270 28.66 10.06 9.92
CA ASP A 270 29.74 9.48 10.73
C ASP A 270 29.56 8.00 11.11
N ARG A 271 28.78 7.26 10.31
CA ARG A 271 28.55 5.83 10.49
C ARG A 271 29.19 5.03 9.37
N ASP A 272 29.96 4.01 9.76
CA ASP A 272 30.58 3.07 8.83
C ASP A 272 29.55 2.38 7.93
N ILE A 273 29.94 2.15 6.68
CA ILE A 273 29.14 1.38 5.72
C ILE A 273 29.79 0.00 5.58
N ILE A 274 29.03 -1.06 5.90
CA ILE A 274 29.46 -2.45 5.77
C ILE A 274 28.94 -3.02 4.46
N ILE A 275 29.77 -3.82 3.81
CA ILE A 275 29.38 -4.68 2.69
C ILE A 275 29.03 -6.05 3.27
N ASP A 276 27.78 -6.50 3.14
CA ASP A 276 27.34 -7.83 3.59
C ASP A 276 27.57 -8.91 2.51
N ASP A 277 27.51 -8.54 1.23
CA ASP A 277 27.65 -9.47 0.11
C ASP A 277 28.11 -8.74 -1.15
N ILE A 278 28.98 -9.40 -1.93
CA ILE A 278 29.45 -8.94 -3.25
C ILE A 278 28.82 -9.85 -4.29
N ARG A 279 28.12 -9.26 -5.26
CA ARG A 279 27.44 -9.98 -6.32
C ARG A 279 27.89 -9.47 -7.68
N VAL A 280 28.07 -10.37 -8.64
CA VAL A 280 28.21 -10.03 -10.06
C VAL A 280 27.16 -10.78 -10.85
N ARG A 281 26.38 -10.06 -11.65
CA ARG A 281 25.46 -10.62 -12.63
C ARG A 281 26.12 -10.61 -14.00
N GLY A 282 26.33 -11.79 -14.57
CA GLY A 282 26.68 -11.94 -15.98
C GLY A 282 25.43 -12.14 -16.82
N ILE A 283 25.31 -11.38 -17.90
CA ILE A 283 24.20 -11.42 -18.85
C ILE A 283 24.76 -11.83 -20.21
N GLY A 284 24.40 -13.04 -20.66
CA GLY A 284 24.70 -13.52 -22.00
C GLY A 284 23.58 -13.15 -22.96
N ARG A 285 23.86 -12.26 -23.91
CA ARG A 285 22.91 -11.84 -24.95
C ARG A 285 23.04 -12.73 -26.17
N GLN A 286 21.93 -13.33 -26.60
CA GLN A 286 21.95 -14.23 -27.76
C GLN A 286 21.66 -13.49 -29.07
N HIS A 287 20.66 -12.58 -29.13
CA HIS A 287 20.37 -11.72 -30.28
C HIS A 287 19.56 -10.48 -29.86
N GLU A 288 19.68 -9.35 -30.58
CA GLU A 288 18.74 -8.22 -30.41
C GLU A 288 17.35 -8.61 -30.93
N HIS A 289 16.37 -8.70 -30.04
CA HIS A 289 14.98 -8.84 -30.43
C HIS A 289 14.47 -7.53 -31.03
N ARG A 290 14.34 -7.49 -32.37
CA ARG A 290 13.69 -6.37 -33.05
C ARG A 290 12.18 -6.55 -33.00
N SER A 291 11.47 -5.53 -32.52
CA SER A 291 10.00 -5.54 -32.60
C SER A 291 9.57 -5.54 -34.07
N ILE A 292 8.61 -6.38 -34.42
CA ILE A 292 8.06 -6.43 -35.78
C ILE A 292 7.08 -5.27 -35.93
N PRO A 293 7.35 -4.29 -36.82
CA PRO A 293 6.45 -3.17 -37.02
C PRO A 293 5.16 -3.65 -37.67
N ILE A 294 4.04 -3.04 -37.31
CA ILE A 294 2.77 -3.22 -38.02
C ILE A 294 2.65 -2.22 -39.17
N LYS A 295 1.73 -2.48 -40.09
CA LYS A 295 1.46 -1.57 -41.20
C LYS A 295 1.00 -0.21 -40.65
N LYS A 296 1.54 0.87 -41.23
CA LYS A 296 1.19 2.25 -40.88
C LYS A 296 -0.07 2.70 -41.62
N SER A 297 -0.93 3.47 -40.95
CA SER A 297 -2.11 4.07 -41.57
C SER A 297 -1.70 5.14 -42.59
N SER A 298 -2.49 5.25 -43.67
CA SER A 298 -2.43 6.32 -44.68
C SER A 298 -3.07 7.64 -44.21
N GLY A 299 -3.57 7.70 -42.97
CA GLY A 299 -4.36 8.82 -42.44
C GLY A 299 -5.85 8.50 -42.30
N ASP A 300 -6.26 7.29 -42.67
CA ASP A 300 -7.63 6.81 -42.49
C ASP A 300 -7.93 6.57 -41.01
N SER A 301 -9.14 6.92 -40.59
CA SER A 301 -9.62 6.65 -39.23
C SER A 301 -10.01 5.17 -39.09
N PRO A 302 -9.72 4.52 -37.95
CA PRO A 302 -10.14 3.15 -37.72
C PRO A 302 -11.68 3.05 -37.72
N VAL A 303 -12.20 2.03 -38.41
CA VAL A 303 -13.63 1.74 -38.44
C VAL A 303 -13.97 0.77 -37.30
N PRO A 304 -14.95 1.09 -36.43
CA PRO A 304 -15.38 0.17 -35.39
C PRO A 304 -16.10 -1.04 -35.99
N CYS A 305 -15.85 -2.23 -35.46
CA CYS A 305 -16.56 -3.44 -35.89
C CYS A 305 -18.02 -3.45 -35.42
N THR A 306 -18.30 -2.84 -34.27
CA THR A 306 -19.65 -2.65 -33.73
C THR A 306 -19.66 -1.51 -32.72
N VAL A 307 -20.85 -1.11 -32.27
CA VAL A 307 -21.05 -0.16 -31.18
C VAL A 307 -21.93 -0.84 -30.14
N THR A 308 -21.51 -0.79 -28.88
CA THR A 308 -22.23 -1.37 -27.74
C THR A 308 -22.58 -0.29 -26.71
N GLU A 309 -23.41 -0.63 -25.73
CA GLU A 309 -23.66 0.22 -24.57
C GLU A 309 -22.83 -0.27 -23.39
N CYS A 310 -22.00 0.62 -22.84
CA CYS A 310 -21.17 0.33 -21.68
C CYS A 310 -21.47 1.35 -20.58
N TYR A 311 -21.65 0.87 -19.36
CA TYR A 311 -21.86 1.72 -18.19
C TYR A 311 -20.51 2.16 -17.61
N PHE A 312 -20.35 3.47 -17.48
CA PHE A 312 -19.19 4.11 -16.83
C PHE A 312 -19.64 4.78 -15.53
N GLU A 313 -19.11 5.94 -15.16
CA GLU A 313 -19.28 6.51 -13.83
C GLU A 313 -20.75 6.69 -13.41
N ASP A 314 -21.58 7.31 -14.26
CA ASP A 314 -22.96 7.68 -13.92
C ASP A 314 -24.01 7.12 -14.89
N ARG A 315 -23.62 6.77 -16.11
CA ARG A 315 -24.56 6.41 -17.17
C ARG A 315 -23.99 5.44 -18.21
N PHE A 316 -24.88 4.97 -19.08
CA PHE A 316 -24.51 4.24 -20.29
C PHE A 316 -23.96 5.19 -21.35
N HIS A 317 -22.87 4.77 -21.99
CA HIS A 317 -22.28 5.42 -23.15
C HIS A 317 -22.26 4.47 -24.34
N LYS A 318 -22.59 5.00 -25.52
CA LYS A 318 -22.30 4.33 -26.78
C LYS A 318 -20.79 4.20 -26.93
N THR A 319 -20.32 2.97 -27.02
CA THR A 319 -18.91 2.60 -26.93
C THR A 319 -18.50 1.86 -28.18
N ALA A 320 -17.56 2.44 -28.93
CA ALA A 320 -17.06 1.86 -30.16
C ALA A 320 -16.18 0.64 -29.86
N VAL A 321 -16.35 -0.44 -30.62
CA VAL A 321 -15.60 -1.69 -30.45
C VAL A 321 -14.65 -1.85 -31.63
N TYR A 322 -13.38 -2.11 -31.34
CA TYR A 322 -12.32 -2.33 -32.32
C TYR A 322 -11.65 -3.68 -32.06
N LEU A 323 -11.17 -4.32 -33.12
CA LEU A 323 -10.32 -5.50 -33.01
C LEU A 323 -8.86 -5.08 -33.16
N LEU A 324 -8.02 -5.42 -32.19
CA LEU A 324 -6.62 -4.99 -32.17
C LEU A 324 -5.87 -5.40 -33.44
N ARG A 325 -6.18 -6.57 -33.99
CA ARG A 325 -5.60 -7.10 -35.24
C ARG A 325 -5.90 -6.27 -36.50
N ASP A 326 -6.96 -5.48 -36.48
CA ASP A 326 -7.42 -4.68 -37.62
C ASP A 326 -6.93 -3.22 -37.51
N LEU A 327 -6.28 -2.86 -36.41
CA LEU A 327 -5.71 -1.53 -36.18
C LEU A 327 -4.30 -1.41 -36.79
N LEU A 328 -3.99 -0.20 -37.27
CA LEU A 328 -2.73 0.15 -37.90
C LEU A 328 -1.95 1.12 -37.01
N ALA A 329 -0.64 1.20 -37.20
CA ALA A 329 0.18 2.16 -36.47
C ALA A 329 -0.27 3.59 -36.76
N VAL A 330 -0.19 4.45 -35.73
CA VAL A 330 -0.64 5.86 -35.71
C VAL A 330 -2.17 6.03 -35.63
N HIS A 331 -2.94 4.93 -35.57
CA HIS A 331 -4.36 5.07 -35.21
C HIS A 331 -4.52 5.65 -33.81
N VAL A 332 -5.45 6.60 -33.70
CA VAL A 332 -5.85 7.26 -32.46
C VAL A 332 -7.32 6.93 -32.22
N ILE A 333 -7.62 6.41 -31.04
CA ILE A 333 -8.96 5.95 -30.66
C ILE A 333 -9.42 6.75 -29.43
N PRO A 334 -10.35 7.70 -29.59
CA PRO A 334 -10.92 8.41 -28.46
C PRO A 334 -11.85 7.49 -27.66
N GLY A 335 -11.78 7.59 -26.33
CA GLY A 335 -12.73 6.95 -25.44
C GLY A 335 -14.10 7.65 -25.44
N PRO A 336 -15.20 6.96 -25.10
CA PRO A 336 -15.25 5.56 -24.66
C PRO A 336 -15.13 4.55 -25.81
N ALA A 337 -14.18 3.62 -25.67
CA ALA A 337 -13.96 2.55 -26.64
C ALA A 337 -13.51 1.24 -25.98
N ILE A 338 -13.77 0.12 -26.65
CA ILE A 338 -13.26 -1.20 -26.29
C ILE A 338 -12.38 -1.70 -27.42
N ILE A 339 -11.14 -2.05 -27.12
CA ILE A 339 -10.22 -2.68 -28.06
C ILE A 339 -10.03 -4.13 -27.64
N ILE A 340 -10.44 -5.06 -28.51
CA ILE A 340 -10.45 -6.49 -28.22
C ILE A 340 -9.27 -7.15 -28.92
N ASP A 341 -8.48 -7.87 -28.13
CA ASP A 341 -7.56 -8.89 -28.60
C ASP A 341 -8.13 -10.29 -28.29
N SER A 342 -7.60 -11.31 -28.97
CA SER A 342 -7.87 -12.72 -28.70
C SER A 342 -7.67 -13.14 -27.24
N THR A 343 -6.82 -12.43 -26.48
CA THR A 343 -6.45 -12.79 -25.10
C THR A 343 -6.71 -11.70 -24.07
N CYS A 344 -7.16 -10.51 -24.49
CA CYS A 344 -7.29 -9.35 -23.61
C CYS A 344 -8.41 -8.41 -24.10
N THR A 345 -9.08 -7.74 -23.16
CA THR A 345 -10.04 -6.67 -23.45
C THR A 345 -9.52 -5.37 -22.85
N ILE A 346 -9.25 -4.39 -23.70
CA ILE A 346 -8.77 -3.06 -23.31
C ILE A 346 -9.96 -2.12 -23.27
N VAL A 347 -10.17 -1.48 -22.12
CA VAL A 347 -11.24 -0.48 -21.94
C VAL A 347 -10.60 0.91 -21.92
N VAL A 348 -10.89 1.69 -22.96
CA VAL A 348 -10.52 3.11 -23.06
C VAL A 348 -11.70 3.90 -22.51
N GLU A 349 -11.56 4.39 -21.27
CA GLU A 349 -12.63 5.12 -20.58
C GLU A 349 -12.90 6.50 -21.22
N PRO A 350 -14.05 7.14 -20.93
CA PRO A 350 -14.29 8.53 -21.29
C PRO A 350 -13.12 9.44 -20.86
N SER A 351 -12.82 10.45 -21.67
CA SER A 351 -11.69 11.37 -21.47
C SER A 351 -10.32 10.67 -21.44
N CYS A 352 -10.21 9.50 -22.06
CA CYS A 352 -8.93 8.86 -22.38
C CYS A 352 -8.80 8.72 -23.89
N THR A 353 -7.56 8.66 -24.37
CA THR A 353 -7.26 8.42 -25.80
C THR A 353 -6.24 7.31 -25.92
N ALA A 354 -6.47 6.35 -26.82
CA ALA A 354 -5.55 5.26 -27.08
C ALA A 354 -4.82 5.45 -28.42
N ASP A 355 -3.50 5.42 -28.38
CA ASP A 355 -2.60 5.50 -29.52
C ASP A 355 -2.00 4.12 -29.83
N ILE A 356 -2.09 3.71 -31.09
CA ILE A 356 -1.48 2.46 -31.57
C ILE A 356 -0.06 2.74 -32.08
N LEU A 357 0.93 2.18 -31.39
CA LEU A 357 2.35 2.38 -31.73
C LEU A 357 2.78 1.53 -32.93
N GLU A 358 3.97 1.85 -33.47
CA GLU A 358 4.53 1.15 -34.64
C GLU A 358 4.78 -0.34 -34.39
N ASN A 359 5.06 -0.74 -33.15
CA ASN A 359 5.23 -2.13 -32.77
C ASN A 359 3.89 -2.85 -32.49
N GLY A 360 2.76 -2.14 -32.51
CA GLY A 360 1.43 -2.63 -32.20
C GLY A 360 1.02 -2.54 -30.73
N ASP A 361 1.87 -1.99 -29.87
CA ASP A 361 1.49 -1.69 -28.48
C ASP A 361 0.46 -0.56 -28.43
N VAL A 362 -0.34 -0.55 -27.36
CA VAL A 362 -1.35 0.47 -27.12
C VAL A 362 -0.89 1.36 -25.98
N VAL A 363 -0.79 2.66 -26.23
CA VAL A 363 -0.56 3.67 -25.19
C VAL A 363 -1.88 4.39 -24.93
N ILE A 364 -2.32 4.43 -23.68
CA ILE A 364 -3.50 5.22 -23.31
C ILE A 364 -3.03 6.47 -22.58
N THR A 365 -3.40 7.63 -23.09
CA THR A 365 -3.30 8.91 -22.39
C THR A 365 -4.55 9.12 -21.55
N VAL A 366 -4.35 9.38 -20.25
CA VAL A 366 -5.43 9.50 -19.25
C VAL A 366 -5.52 10.95 -18.80
N ASP A 367 -6.60 11.63 -19.18
CA ASP A 367 -6.85 12.98 -18.70
C ASP A 367 -7.20 12.97 -17.21
N GLN A 368 -6.55 13.87 -16.47
CA GLN A 368 -6.69 14.00 -15.01
C GLN A 368 -7.82 14.96 -14.61
N VAL A 369 -8.74 15.28 -15.54
CA VAL A 369 -9.64 16.43 -15.43
C VAL A 369 -10.72 16.27 -14.35
N HIS A 370 -11.02 15.05 -13.89
CA HIS A 370 -12.05 14.84 -12.86
C HIS A 370 -11.48 14.77 -11.44
N LYS A 371 -11.34 15.95 -10.81
CA LYS A 371 -11.50 16.06 -9.35
C LYS A 371 -12.97 16.31 -9.05
N GLU A 372 -13.76 15.24 -9.01
CA GLU A 372 -15.13 15.33 -8.53
C GLU A 372 -15.12 15.82 -7.06
N LYS A 373 -15.82 16.91 -6.76
CA LYS A 373 -15.98 17.37 -5.37
C LYS A 373 -16.86 16.37 -4.64
N ILE A 374 -16.26 15.56 -3.79
CA ILE A 374 -16.98 14.60 -2.96
C ILE A 374 -17.76 15.36 -1.89
N GLY A 375 -19.05 15.09 -1.77
CA GLY A 375 -19.89 15.65 -0.71
C GLY A 375 -19.59 15.04 0.67
N THR A 376 -20.15 15.63 1.71
CA THR A 376 -20.03 15.12 3.10
C THR A 376 -21.03 14.00 3.42
N GLU A 377 -22.02 13.81 2.55
CA GLU A 377 -23.06 12.79 2.73
C GLU A 377 -22.49 11.37 2.63
N LEU A 378 -23.10 10.45 3.38
CA LEU A 378 -22.74 9.04 3.37
C LEU A 378 -23.03 8.45 2.00
N ASP A 379 -22.00 7.94 1.32
CA ASP A 379 -22.11 7.08 0.14
C ASP A 379 -21.40 5.75 0.42
N ALA A 380 -22.09 4.63 0.17
CA ALA A 380 -21.59 3.29 0.53
C ALA A 380 -20.37 2.85 -0.30
N ILE A 381 -20.26 3.29 -1.56
CA ILE A 381 -19.11 3.00 -2.42
C ILE A 381 -17.91 3.81 -1.94
N ARG A 382 -18.10 5.12 -1.73
CA ARG A 382 -17.08 6.03 -1.21
C ARG A 382 -16.63 5.61 0.17
N LEU A 383 -17.53 5.12 1.03
CA LEU A 383 -17.20 4.57 2.34
C LEU A 383 -16.14 3.46 2.23
N SER A 384 -16.36 2.51 1.31
CA SER A 384 -15.37 1.45 1.03
C SER A 384 -14.06 2.02 0.47
N VAL A 385 -14.10 2.97 -0.47
CA VAL A 385 -12.90 3.60 -1.05
C VAL A 385 -12.07 4.32 0.03
N PHE A 386 -12.70 5.17 0.85
CA PHE A 386 -12.03 5.88 1.94
C PHE A 386 -11.48 4.91 3.00
N SER A 387 -12.21 3.83 3.31
CA SER A 387 -11.72 2.78 4.22
C SER A 387 -10.40 2.17 3.73
N HIS A 388 -10.31 1.82 2.44
CA HIS A 388 -9.06 1.35 1.83
C HIS A 388 -7.94 2.42 1.84
N ARG A 389 -8.28 3.68 1.60
CA ARG A 389 -7.32 4.80 1.62
C ARG A 389 -6.72 5.03 3.00
N PHE A 390 -7.55 5.15 4.05
CA PHE A 390 -7.06 5.36 5.42
C PHE A 390 -6.25 4.16 5.93
N MET A 391 -6.71 2.94 5.66
CA MET A 391 -5.96 1.72 5.95
C MET A 391 -4.57 1.74 5.28
N SER A 392 -4.51 2.15 4.01
CA SER A 392 -3.23 2.29 3.29
C SER A 392 -2.28 3.28 3.95
N ILE A 393 -2.76 4.34 4.62
CA ILE A 393 -1.91 5.30 5.33
C ILE A 393 -1.24 4.60 6.51
N ALA A 394 -2.02 3.94 7.37
CA ALA A 394 -1.49 3.25 8.54
C ALA A 394 -0.48 2.15 8.17
N GLU A 395 -0.73 1.41 7.09
CA GLU A 395 0.21 0.40 6.60
C GLU A 395 1.50 0.98 6.02
N GLN A 396 1.42 2.11 5.32
CA GLN A 396 2.61 2.77 4.81
C GLN A 396 3.47 3.32 5.95
N MET A 397 2.86 3.89 7.00
CA MET A 397 3.57 4.24 8.23
C MET A 397 4.29 3.02 8.82
N GLY A 398 3.58 1.89 8.94
CA GLY A 398 4.17 0.65 9.47
C GLY A 398 5.31 0.07 8.63
N LYS A 399 5.24 0.20 7.31
CA LYS A 399 6.34 -0.19 6.40
C LYS A 399 7.57 0.69 6.58
N VAL A 400 7.40 1.99 6.78
CA VAL A 400 8.52 2.90 7.10
C VAL A 400 9.14 2.47 8.42
N LEU A 401 8.33 2.37 9.48
CA LEU A 401 8.78 1.98 10.82
C LEU A 401 9.57 0.65 10.80
N LYS A 402 9.00 -0.40 10.21
CA LYS A 402 9.66 -1.71 10.10
C LYS A 402 11.03 -1.62 9.44
N ARG A 403 11.17 -0.81 8.39
CA ARG A 403 12.41 -0.78 7.58
C ARG A 403 13.50 0.07 8.22
N THR A 404 13.13 1.15 8.91
CA THR A 404 14.07 2.10 9.51
C THR A 404 14.41 1.77 10.97
N ALA A 405 13.57 1.02 11.67
CA ALA A 405 13.89 0.52 13.01
C ALA A 405 15.10 -0.43 13.00
N ILE A 406 15.81 -0.48 14.12
CA ILE A 406 16.99 -1.34 14.29
C ILE A 406 16.80 -2.41 15.37
N SER A 407 15.83 -2.27 16.27
CA SER A 407 15.57 -3.35 17.23
C SER A 407 14.86 -4.54 16.60
N THR A 408 15.23 -5.72 17.08
CA THR A 408 14.59 -7.00 16.70
C THR A 408 13.09 -7.01 17.02
N ASN A 409 12.65 -6.34 18.07
CA ASN A 409 11.24 -6.29 18.47
C ASN A 409 10.37 -5.58 17.43
N ILE A 410 10.77 -4.38 16.99
CA ILE A 410 10.00 -3.64 15.98
C ILE A 410 10.21 -4.27 14.60
N LYS A 411 11.44 -4.62 14.24
CA LYS A 411 11.78 -5.01 12.87
C LYS A 411 11.40 -6.43 12.50
N GLU A 412 11.71 -7.40 13.36
CA GLU A 412 11.56 -8.83 13.10
C GLU A 412 10.31 -9.40 13.76
N ARG A 413 10.08 -9.08 15.05
CA ARG A 413 8.88 -9.54 15.76
C ARG A 413 7.61 -8.77 15.38
N LEU A 414 7.76 -7.62 14.72
CA LEU A 414 6.67 -6.73 14.32
C LEU A 414 5.81 -6.27 15.50
N ASP A 415 6.47 -6.06 16.65
CA ASP A 415 5.84 -5.60 17.87
C ASP A 415 5.67 -4.07 17.85
N PHE A 416 4.85 -3.62 16.89
CA PHE A 416 4.49 -2.22 16.72
C PHE A 416 3.12 -2.09 16.07
N SER A 417 2.44 -0.96 16.26
CA SER A 417 1.22 -0.61 15.53
C SER A 417 1.28 0.84 15.05
N CYS A 418 0.70 1.11 13.89
CA CYS A 418 0.54 2.45 13.33
C CYS A 418 -0.95 2.74 13.13
N ALA A 419 -1.37 3.97 13.38
CA ALA A 419 -2.77 4.36 13.33
C ALA A 419 -2.97 5.84 12.94
N LEU A 420 -4.14 6.08 12.35
CA LEU A 420 -4.68 7.39 12.00
C LEU A 420 -5.91 7.67 12.86
N PHE A 421 -5.99 8.89 13.38
CA PHE A 421 -7.02 9.34 14.30
C PHE A 421 -7.70 10.60 13.76
N GLY A 422 -9.00 10.70 14.02
CA GLY A 422 -9.83 11.83 13.64
C GLY A 422 -9.54 13.09 14.47
N PRO A 423 -10.28 14.18 14.21
CA PRO A 423 -10.15 15.46 14.92
C PRO A 423 -10.41 15.35 16.44
N ASP A 424 -11.23 14.38 16.85
CA ASP A 424 -11.57 14.07 18.24
C ASP A 424 -10.60 13.07 18.90
N GLY A 425 -9.54 12.69 18.20
CA GLY A 425 -8.59 11.66 18.63
C GLY A 425 -9.15 10.24 18.55
N GLY A 426 -10.34 10.03 17.98
CA GLY A 426 -10.94 8.71 17.78
C GLY A 426 -10.18 7.91 16.74
N LEU A 427 -9.99 6.62 16.96
CA LEU A 427 -9.30 5.73 16.01
C LEU A 427 -10.12 5.60 14.72
N VAL A 428 -9.49 5.85 13.56
CA VAL A 428 -10.14 5.74 12.24
C VAL A 428 -9.65 4.49 11.51
N SER A 429 -8.34 4.27 11.47
CA SER A 429 -7.73 3.12 10.78
C SER A 429 -6.39 2.77 11.40
N ASN A 430 -6.01 1.49 11.34
CA ASN A 430 -4.76 1.00 11.88
C ASN A 430 -4.17 -0.13 11.02
N ALA A 431 -2.85 -0.28 11.05
CA ALA A 431 -2.19 -1.45 10.49
C ALA A 431 -2.41 -2.68 11.42
N PRO A 432 -2.70 -3.87 10.88
CA PRO A 432 -3.07 -5.06 11.66
C PRO A 432 -1.83 -5.82 12.15
N HIS A 433 -1.18 -5.32 13.20
CA HIS A 433 -0.02 -5.99 13.79
C HIS A 433 -0.34 -6.55 15.18
N ILE A 434 -0.68 -5.67 16.14
CA ILE A 434 -0.85 -6.08 17.54
C ILE A 434 -2.16 -5.49 18.12
N PRO A 435 -3.19 -6.33 18.41
CA PRO A 435 -4.49 -5.86 18.89
C PRO A 435 -4.48 -5.06 20.19
N VAL A 436 -3.57 -5.37 21.14
CA VAL A 436 -3.49 -4.67 22.43
C VAL A 436 -3.13 -3.18 22.27
N HIS A 437 -2.33 -2.84 21.25
CA HIS A 437 -2.00 -1.45 20.94
C HIS A 437 -3.24 -0.64 20.54
N LEU A 438 -4.16 -1.24 19.79
CA LEU A 438 -5.22 -0.52 19.09
C LEU A 438 -6.24 0.11 20.05
N GLY A 439 -6.61 -0.62 21.10
CA GLY A 439 -7.53 -0.11 22.11
C GLY A 439 -6.94 1.01 22.96
N ALA A 440 -5.64 0.96 23.25
CA ALA A 440 -4.98 1.87 24.17
C ALA A 440 -4.43 3.15 23.50
N MET A 441 -4.06 3.08 22.22
CA MET A 441 -3.52 4.25 21.50
C MET A 441 -4.56 5.37 21.32
N GLN A 442 -5.85 5.05 21.20
CA GLN A 442 -6.91 6.07 21.16
C GLN A 442 -6.91 6.90 22.45
N GLU A 443 -6.87 6.23 23.61
CA GLU A 443 -6.82 6.91 24.90
C GLU A 443 -5.53 7.73 25.04
N ALA A 444 -4.40 7.22 24.54
CA ALA A 444 -3.14 7.96 24.55
C ALA A 444 -3.23 9.27 23.76
N VAL A 445 -3.80 9.25 22.55
CA VAL A 445 -4.02 10.45 21.72
C VAL A 445 -4.96 11.42 22.43
N GLN A 446 -6.12 10.94 22.89
CA GLN A 446 -7.11 11.79 23.56
C GLN A 446 -6.60 12.37 24.89
N PHE A 447 -5.76 11.64 25.62
CA PHE A 447 -5.08 12.16 26.80
C PHE A 447 -4.18 13.35 26.42
N GLN A 448 -3.33 13.22 25.40
CA GLN A 448 -2.43 14.31 25.00
C GLN A 448 -3.21 15.53 24.50
N MET A 449 -4.33 15.33 23.80
CA MET A 449 -5.22 16.42 23.40
C MET A 449 -5.74 17.21 24.60
N ARG A 450 -6.21 16.52 25.65
CA ARG A 450 -6.70 17.17 26.87
C ARG A 450 -5.58 17.80 27.70
N HIS A 451 -4.43 17.12 27.77
CA HIS A 451 -3.30 17.52 28.61
C HIS A 451 -2.56 18.73 28.04
N LEU A 452 -2.31 18.76 26.73
CA LEU A 452 -1.54 19.83 26.07
C LEU A 452 -2.43 20.94 25.51
N GLY A 453 -3.65 20.63 25.06
CA GLY A 453 -4.59 21.63 24.53
C GLY A 453 -3.96 22.54 23.47
N SER A 454 -3.95 23.84 23.74
CA SER A 454 -3.38 24.88 22.86
C SER A 454 -1.85 24.90 22.78
N ASP A 455 -1.15 24.15 23.63
CA ASP A 455 0.30 23.98 23.57
C ASP A 455 0.73 23.01 22.45
N LEU A 456 -0.19 22.29 21.81
CA LEU A 456 0.11 21.53 20.59
C LEU A 456 0.46 22.48 19.45
N LYS A 457 1.66 22.33 18.86
CA LYS A 457 2.11 23.14 17.72
C LYS A 457 2.45 22.31 16.49
N PRO A 458 2.40 22.89 15.27
CA PRO A 458 2.91 22.25 14.07
C PRO A 458 4.37 21.81 14.25
N GLY A 459 4.67 20.57 13.86
CA GLY A 459 6.02 19.99 13.97
C GLY A 459 6.36 19.42 15.35
N ASP A 460 5.45 19.44 16.31
CA ASP A 460 5.63 18.71 17.58
C ASP A 460 5.46 17.21 17.39
N VAL A 461 6.24 16.41 18.13
CA VAL A 461 6.00 14.96 18.31
C VAL A 461 6.05 14.66 19.79
N ILE A 462 5.04 13.96 20.28
CA ILE A 462 4.82 13.65 21.69
C ILE A 462 5.12 12.17 21.91
N LEU A 463 5.97 11.89 22.89
CA LEU A 463 6.30 10.56 23.38
C LEU A 463 5.51 10.28 24.67
N SER A 464 4.86 9.12 24.75
CA SER A 464 4.15 8.64 25.94
C SER A 464 4.24 7.12 26.07
N ASN A 465 4.41 6.64 27.30
CA ASN A 465 4.26 5.22 27.68
C ASN A 465 3.62 5.04 29.06
N HIS A 466 3.34 6.13 29.78
CA HIS A 466 2.79 6.08 31.13
C HIS A 466 1.38 5.46 31.09
N PRO A 467 1.03 4.53 32.00
CA PRO A 467 -0.28 3.85 32.00
C PRO A 467 -1.45 4.83 32.15
N GLY A 468 -1.29 5.85 32.99
CA GLY A 468 -2.25 6.97 33.11
C GLY A 468 -2.42 7.85 31.86
N ALA A 469 -1.58 7.68 30.83
CA ALA A 469 -1.65 8.37 29.55
C ALA A 469 -1.81 7.38 28.37
N GLY A 470 -2.49 6.25 28.61
CA GLY A 470 -2.83 5.26 27.59
C GLY A 470 -1.71 4.25 27.26
N GLY A 471 -0.64 4.18 28.05
CA GLY A 471 0.39 3.15 27.93
C GLY A 471 -0.12 1.76 28.31
N SER A 472 0.34 0.72 27.59
CA SER A 472 0.04 -0.70 27.89
C SER A 472 0.99 -1.25 28.95
N HIS A 473 2.29 -1.12 28.69
CA HIS A 473 3.38 -1.33 29.64
C HIS A 473 4.54 -0.43 29.22
N LEU A 474 5.52 -0.19 30.10
CA LEU A 474 6.51 0.86 29.84
C LEU A 474 7.36 0.67 28.57
N PRO A 475 7.83 -0.55 28.22
CA PRO A 475 8.53 -0.78 26.94
C PRO A 475 7.79 -0.32 25.67
N ASP A 476 6.45 -0.21 25.72
CA ASP A 476 5.65 0.24 24.59
C ASP A 476 5.63 1.78 24.51
N LEU A 477 6.57 2.33 23.75
CA LEU A 477 6.68 3.77 23.53
C LEU A 477 5.75 4.22 22.40
N THR A 478 4.86 5.17 22.69
CA THR A 478 3.91 5.75 21.72
C THR A 478 4.39 7.11 21.24
N GLY A 479 4.69 7.23 19.95
CA GLY A 479 4.95 8.50 19.27
C GLY A 479 3.68 9.05 18.62
N ILE A 480 3.24 10.22 19.06
CA ILE A 480 1.98 10.88 18.65
C ILE A 480 2.32 12.21 17.97
N THR A 481 1.76 12.45 16.78
CA THR A 481 2.02 13.68 16.03
C THR A 481 0.70 14.35 15.60
N PRO A 482 0.43 15.60 16.05
CA PRO A 482 -0.69 16.38 15.55
C PRO A 482 -0.49 16.78 14.09
N VAL A 483 -1.54 16.67 13.29
CA VAL A 483 -1.53 17.03 11.87
C VAL A 483 -2.25 18.36 11.68
N PHE A 484 -1.50 19.38 11.26
CA PHE A 484 -2.02 20.70 10.94
C PHE A 484 -2.15 20.90 9.42
N HIS A 485 -3.09 21.75 9.02
CA HIS A 485 -3.28 22.20 7.64
C HIS A 485 -3.29 23.73 7.59
N GLU A 486 -2.99 24.30 6.43
CA GLU A 486 -2.92 25.75 6.25
C GLU A 486 -4.25 26.43 6.64
N GLY A 487 -4.16 27.52 7.39
CA GLY A 487 -5.34 28.26 7.87
C GLY A 487 -6.00 27.70 9.13
N HIS A 488 -5.49 26.63 9.73
CA HIS A 488 -6.05 26.04 10.96
C HIS A 488 -5.06 26.10 12.13
N GLU A 489 -5.50 26.70 13.24
CA GLU A 489 -4.72 26.82 14.49
C GLU A 489 -4.79 25.58 15.39
N VAL A 490 -5.71 24.64 15.08
CA VAL A 490 -5.90 23.39 15.82
C VAL A 490 -5.52 22.18 14.96
N PRO A 491 -5.04 21.09 15.56
CA PRO A 491 -4.81 19.84 14.85
C PRO A 491 -6.13 19.34 14.21
N LEU A 492 -6.07 18.98 12.93
CA LEU A 492 -7.21 18.42 12.21
C LEU A 492 -7.28 16.90 12.32
N PHE A 493 -6.14 16.25 12.55
CA PHE A 493 -6.00 14.82 12.69
C PHE A 493 -4.81 14.52 13.60
N PHE A 494 -4.67 13.26 14.00
CA PHE A 494 -3.45 12.77 14.63
C PHE A 494 -2.98 11.50 13.91
N VAL A 495 -1.67 11.36 13.80
CA VAL A 495 -1.05 10.08 13.45
C VAL A 495 -0.25 9.62 14.66
N ALA A 496 -0.30 8.32 14.94
CA ALA A 496 0.52 7.76 16.00
C ALA A 496 1.02 6.38 15.65
N ASN A 497 2.11 6.01 16.29
CA ASN A 497 2.60 4.64 16.30
C ASN A 497 3.08 4.27 17.70
N ARG A 498 3.05 2.98 18.01
CA ARG A 498 3.55 2.39 19.25
C ARG A 498 4.52 1.29 18.87
N GLY A 499 5.72 1.30 19.43
CA GLY A 499 6.75 0.29 19.20
C GLY A 499 7.27 -0.23 20.53
N HIS A 500 7.56 -1.54 20.59
CA HIS A 500 8.10 -2.18 21.79
C HIS A 500 9.62 -2.10 21.82
N HIS A 501 10.16 -1.39 22.82
CA HIS A 501 11.58 -1.25 23.03
C HIS A 501 12.12 -2.34 23.96
N ALA A 502 13.16 -3.05 23.55
CA ALA A 502 13.65 -4.23 24.29
C ALA A 502 14.12 -3.94 25.73
N ASP A 503 14.63 -2.73 25.99
CA ASP A 503 15.01 -2.26 27.32
C ASP A 503 14.99 -0.72 27.30
N ILE A 504 14.43 -0.13 28.35
CA ILE A 504 14.37 1.31 28.60
C ILE A 504 14.80 1.62 30.05
N GLY A 505 15.59 0.75 30.67
CA GLY A 505 16.09 0.87 32.04
C GLY A 505 15.22 0.18 33.09
N GLY A 506 15.45 0.49 34.35
CA GLY A 506 14.79 -0.14 35.50
C GLY A 506 15.67 -1.17 36.23
N ILE A 507 15.10 -1.82 37.24
CA ILE A 507 15.80 -2.73 38.16
C ILE A 507 16.17 -4.07 37.51
N SER A 508 15.50 -4.44 36.42
CA SER A 508 15.78 -5.67 35.65
C SER A 508 16.02 -5.33 34.18
N PRO A 509 16.95 -6.04 33.49
CA PRO A 509 17.00 -6.05 32.04
C PRO A 509 15.64 -6.42 31.45
N GLY A 510 15.30 -5.79 30.32
CA GLY A 510 14.04 -6.03 29.62
C GLY A 510 12.90 -5.10 30.04
N SER A 511 13.07 -4.32 31.13
CA SER A 511 12.07 -3.35 31.60
C SER A 511 10.68 -3.96 31.88
N MET A 512 10.67 -5.23 32.33
CA MET A 512 9.47 -5.96 32.76
C MET A 512 9.72 -6.78 34.05
N PRO A 513 10.20 -6.16 35.14
CA PRO A 513 10.43 -6.85 36.41
C PRO A 513 9.11 -7.36 37.03
N ALA A 514 9.10 -8.61 37.53
CA ALA A 514 7.93 -9.20 38.20
C ALA A 514 7.73 -8.74 39.66
N HIS A 515 8.70 -8.00 40.22
CA HIS A 515 8.76 -7.64 41.64
C HIS A 515 8.77 -6.12 41.87
N SER A 516 8.37 -5.33 40.88
CA SER A 516 8.24 -3.88 41.06
C SER A 516 7.12 -3.52 42.03
N HIS A 517 7.39 -2.54 42.87
CA HIS A 517 6.45 -1.86 43.75
C HIS A 517 6.14 -0.44 43.26
N HIS A 518 7.01 0.14 42.42
CA HIS A 518 6.86 1.48 41.85
C HIS A 518 7.16 1.50 40.35
N LEU A 519 6.43 2.34 39.60
CA LEU A 519 6.57 2.42 38.14
C LEU A 519 7.99 2.78 37.68
N LEU A 520 8.70 3.63 38.41
CA LEU A 520 10.07 4.02 38.09
C LEU A 520 11.09 2.86 38.17
N GLU A 521 10.73 1.76 38.85
CA GLU A 521 11.55 0.54 38.88
C GLU A 521 11.43 -0.26 37.57
N GLU A 522 10.37 -0.04 36.79
CA GLU A 522 10.12 -0.75 35.53
C GLU A 522 10.82 -0.10 34.33
N GLY A 523 11.26 1.15 34.44
CA GLY A 523 12.05 1.83 33.40
C GLY A 523 11.66 3.30 33.18
N ALA A 524 12.17 3.87 32.09
CA ALA A 524 11.91 5.26 31.74
C ALA A 524 10.41 5.50 31.51
N THR A 525 9.89 6.57 32.12
CA THR A 525 8.46 6.86 32.12
C THR A 525 8.19 8.24 31.51
N PHE A 526 7.29 8.28 30.54
CA PHE A 526 6.90 9.46 29.77
C PHE A 526 5.38 9.65 29.86
N LEU A 527 4.94 10.66 30.60
CA LEU A 527 3.53 11.05 30.67
C LEU A 527 3.12 11.90 29.46
N SER A 528 3.92 12.92 29.18
CA SER A 528 3.82 13.78 27.99
C SER A 528 5.19 14.42 27.76
N PHE A 529 5.93 13.92 26.77
CA PHE A 529 7.28 14.41 26.46
C PHE A 529 7.36 14.84 25.00
N LYS A 530 7.63 16.11 24.73
CA LYS A 530 7.84 16.60 23.36
C LYS A 530 9.22 16.18 22.85
N ILE A 531 9.31 14.96 22.31
CA ILE A 531 10.54 14.41 21.71
C ILE A 531 10.97 15.20 20.46
N VAL A 532 10.02 15.85 19.78
CA VAL A 532 10.28 16.88 18.79
C VAL A 532 9.48 18.12 19.17
N LYS A 533 10.12 19.29 19.17
CA LYS A 533 9.49 20.58 19.43
C LYS A 533 9.68 21.49 18.22
N GLY A 534 8.59 21.86 17.54
CA GLY A 534 8.66 22.70 16.34
C GLY A 534 9.61 22.17 15.26
N GLY A 535 9.67 20.86 15.07
CA GLY A 535 10.57 20.21 14.10
C GLY A 535 12.00 19.92 14.62
N VAL A 536 12.35 20.32 15.84
CA VAL A 536 13.69 20.07 16.42
C VAL A 536 13.66 18.87 17.36
N PHE A 537 14.44 17.83 17.06
CA PHE A 537 14.59 16.64 17.88
C PHE A 537 15.31 16.96 19.20
N GLN A 538 14.71 16.57 20.33
CA GLN A 538 15.18 16.90 21.68
C GLN A 538 16.11 15.81 22.25
N GLU A 539 17.21 15.53 21.55
CA GLU A 539 18.08 14.38 21.83
C GLU A 539 18.64 14.35 23.26
N ASN A 540 19.25 15.45 23.72
CA ASN A 540 19.84 15.50 25.06
C ASN A 540 18.79 15.27 26.16
N ALA A 541 17.63 15.93 26.04
CA ALA A 541 16.54 15.77 27.00
C ALA A 541 15.96 14.34 27.00
N LEU A 542 15.91 13.70 25.83
CA LEU A 542 15.50 12.30 25.69
C LEU A 542 16.50 11.36 26.37
N ILE A 543 17.80 11.58 26.17
CA ILE A 543 18.87 10.80 26.82
C ILE A 543 18.76 10.91 28.34
N ASP A 544 18.57 12.12 28.85
CA ASP A 544 18.40 12.35 30.30
C ASP A 544 17.18 11.62 30.84
N ALA A 545 16.07 11.61 30.10
CA ALA A 545 14.84 10.93 30.49
C ALA A 545 14.98 9.39 30.44
N LEU A 546 15.63 8.83 29.41
CA LEU A 546 15.92 7.40 29.31
C LEU A 546 16.92 6.92 30.38
N ASN A 547 17.75 7.82 30.90
CA ASN A 547 18.67 7.54 32.00
C ASN A 547 18.11 7.85 33.39
N ALA A 548 16.94 8.49 33.48
CA ALA A 548 16.33 8.83 34.76
C ALA A 548 16.17 7.65 35.74
N PRO A 549 15.86 6.41 35.30
CA PRO A 549 15.77 5.26 36.21
C PRO A 549 17.09 4.95 36.94
N ALA A 550 18.26 5.33 36.40
CA ALA A 550 19.56 5.16 37.06
C ALA A 550 19.70 5.94 38.38
N LYS A 551 18.81 6.90 38.64
CA LYS A 551 18.78 7.67 39.89
C LYS A 551 18.25 6.85 41.08
N LEU A 552 17.61 5.72 40.82
CA LEU A 552 17.13 4.81 41.86
C LEU A 552 18.21 3.81 42.29
N PRO A 553 18.28 3.45 43.58
CA PRO A 553 19.16 2.38 44.04
C PRO A 553 18.88 1.07 43.30
N ASN A 554 19.94 0.36 42.89
CA ASN A 554 19.87 -0.93 42.17
C ASN A 554 19.10 -0.88 40.84
N SER A 555 18.97 0.29 40.23
CA SER A 555 18.34 0.49 38.93
C SER A 555 19.36 1.00 37.92
N SER A 556 19.07 0.81 36.63
CA SER A 556 19.89 1.30 35.53
C SER A 556 19.07 2.20 34.63
N GLY A 557 19.72 3.18 33.99
CA GLY A 557 19.18 3.81 32.79
C GLY A 557 19.05 2.81 31.65
N SER A 558 18.53 3.25 30.51
CA SER A 558 18.39 2.36 29.36
C SER A 558 19.71 1.66 29.00
N ARG A 559 19.66 0.32 28.98
CA ARG A 559 20.80 -0.52 28.58
C ARG A 559 20.97 -0.55 27.06
N ASN A 560 19.93 -0.14 26.32
CA ASN A 560 19.86 -0.11 24.87
C ASN A 560 19.64 1.31 24.33
N LEU A 561 20.24 2.33 24.97
CA LEU A 561 20.00 3.74 24.69
C LEU A 561 20.10 4.10 23.19
N ARG A 562 21.13 3.59 22.50
CA ARG A 562 21.34 3.86 21.07
C ARG A 562 20.22 3.28 20.21
N ASP A 563 19.75 2.09 20.55
CA ASP A 563 18.66 1.42 19.84
C ASP A 563 17.33 2.12 20.12
N ASN A 564 17.11 2.55 21.36
CA ASN A 564 15.94 3.35 21.70
C ASN A 564 15.87 4.65 20.88
N ILE A 565 16.98 5.40 20.78
CA ILE A 565 17.01 6.66 20.01
C ILE A 565 16.74 6.40 18.53
N ALA A 566 17.41 5.39 17.94
CA ALA A 566 17.23 5.06 16.53
C ALA A 566 15.80 4.59 16.21
N ASP A 567 15.20 3.76 17.07
CA ASP A 567 13.82 3.32 16.91
C ASP A 567 12.84 4.49 17.09
N LEU A 568 13.06 5.40 18.05
CA LEU A 568 12.23 6.60 18.21
C LEU A 568 12.32 7.52 16.98
N GLN A 569 13.50 7.64 16.36
CA GLN A 569 13.66 8.34 15.08
C GLN A 569 12.89 7.64 13.95
N ALA A 570 12.90 6.30 13.90
CA ALA A 570 12.08 5.53 12.98
C ALA A 570 10.57 5.74 13.21
N GLN A 571 10.13 5.83 14.46
CA GLN A 571 8.73 6.17 14.82
C GLN A 571 8.35 7.58 14.33
N ILE A 572 9.25 8.57 14.48
CA ILE A 572 9.03 9.94 13.98
C ILE A 572 8.91 9.94 12.44
N ALA A 573 9.80 9.23 11.75
CA ALA A 573 9.76 9.11 10.28
C ALA A 573 8.45 8.45 9.78
N ALA A 574 7.98 7.42 10.49
CA ALA A 574 6.71 6.78 10.19
C ALA A 574 5.53 7.75 10.32
N ASN A 575 5.47 8.54 11.40
CA ASN A 575 4.44 9.58 11.56
C ASN A 575 4.52 10.66 10.47
N GLN A 576 5.72 11.10 10.10
CA GLN A 576 5.90 12.07 9.02
C GLN A 576 5.35 11.55 7.68
N LYS A 577 5.54 10.26 7.39
CA LYS A 577 4.93 9.61 6.21
C LYS A 577 3.41 9.67 6.29
N GLY A 578 2.82 9.39 7.45
CA GLY A 578 1.39 9.51 7.70
C GLY A 578 0.85 10.91 7.42
N ILE A 579 1.53 11.94 7.91
CA ILE A 579 1.19 13.36 7.68
C ILE A 579 1.14 13.69 6.19
N SER A 580 2.18 13.31 5.44
CA SER A 580 2.25 13.55 4.00
C SER A 580 1.05 12.95 3.27
N LEU A 581 0.73 11.68 3.54
CA LEU A 581 -0.36 10.98 2.87
C LEU A 581 -1.75 11.55 3.23
N VAL A 582 -1.94 11.99 4.48
CA VAL A 582 -3.17 12.67 4.90
C VAL A 582 -3.32 14.00 4.16
N LYS A 583 -2.25 14.79 4.03
CA LYS A 583 -2.26 16.05 3.27
C LYS A 583 -2.57 15.83 1.79
N ASP A 584 -2.00 14.79 1.17
CA ASP A 584 -2.30 14.43 -0.22
C ASP A 584 -3.79 14.07 -0.39
N LEU A 585 -4.35 13.33 0.58
CA LEU A 585 -5.76 12.97 0.59
C LEU A 585 -6.67 14.20 0.69
N ILE A 586 -6.33 15.17 1.54
CA ILE A 586 -7.05 16.45 1.67
C ILE A 586 -6.96 17.26 0.38
N SER A 587 -5.78 17.33 -0.25
CA SER A 587 -5.60 18.01 -1.55
C SER A 587 -6.41 17.38 -2.68
N GLN A 588 -6.67 16.07 -2.59
CA GLN A 588 -7.44 15.34 -3.58
C GLN A 588 -8.95 15.50 -3.39
N TYR A 589 -9.46 15.35 -2.16
CA TYR A 589 -10.90 15.21 -1.90
C TYR A 589 -11.52 16.35 -1.09
N GLY A 590 -10.70 17.26 -0.54
CA GLY A 590 -11.14 18.33 0.36
C GLY A 590 -11.24 17.86 1.82
N LEU A 591 -11.02 18.82 2.74
CA LEU A 591 -10.98 18.54 4.18
C LEU A 591 -12.33 18.02 4.72
N GLU A 592 -13.43 18.68 4.34
CA GLU A 592 -14.77 18.36 4.82
C GLU A 592 -15.18 16.93 4.48
N ALA A 593 -14.95 16.51 3.22
CA ALA A 593 -15.22 15.16 2.78
C ALA A 593 -14.37 14.14 3.56
N VAL A 594 -13.05 14.38 3.67
CA VAL A 594 -12.15 13.49 4.41
C VAL A 594 -12.63 13.30 5.85
N GLN A 595 -12.94 14.37 6.58
CA GLN A 595 -13.42 14.28 7.96
C GLN A 595 -14.79 13.58 8.07
N ALA A 596 -15.72 13.88 7.17
CA ALA A 596 -17.03 13.23 7.15
C ALA A 596 -16.89 11.71 6.96
N TYR A 597 -16.06 11.27 6.00
CA TYR A 597 -15.83 9.85 5.76
C TYR A 597 -15.07 9.14 6.88
N MET A 598 -14.20 9.83 7.63
CA MET A 598 -13.65 9.28 8.88
C MET A 598 -14.76 8.95 9.89
N GLY A 599 -15.68 9.90 10.11
CA GLY A 599 -16.83 9.69 11.01
C GLY A 599 -17.75 8.58 10.53
N HIS A 600 -18.04 8.52 9.21
CA HIS A 600 -18.85 7.45 8.62
C HIS A 600 -18.21 6.07 8.81
N ILE A 601 -16.89 5.95 8.68
CA ILE A 601 -16.17 4.69 8.91
C ILE A 601 -16.27 4.25 10.37
N GLN A 602 -16.03 5.17 11.32
CA GLN A 602 -16.17 4.87 12.74
C GLN A 602 -17.59 4.43 13.08
N LYS A 603 -18.60 5.13 12.55
CA LYS A 603 -20.01 4.77 12.75
C LYS A 603 -20.32 3.42 12.12
N ASN A 604 -19.74 3.11 10.97
CA ASN A 604 -19.96 1.84 10.32
C ASN A 604 -19.30 0.66 11.07
N ALA A 605 -18.10 0.87 11.62
CA ALA A 605 -17.43 -0.10 12.47
C ALA A 605 -18.26 -0.40 13.74
N GLU A 606 -18.85 0.62 14.35
CA GLU A 606 -19.78 0.49 15.47
C GLU A 606 -20.99 -0.39 15.10
N VAL A 607 -21.61 -0.17 13.94
CA VAL A 607 -22.72 -1.01 13.49
C VAL A 607 -22.27 -2.46 13.23
N GLY A 608 -21.12 -2.66 12.59
CA GLY A 608 -20.59 -4.01 12.36
C GLY A 608 -20.36 -4.79 13.67
N VAL A 609 -19.81 -4.13 14.69
CA VAL A 609 -19.65 -4.72 16.03
C VAL A 609 -21.01 -4.98 16.68
N ARG A 610 -21.97 -4.04 16.59
CA ARG A 610 -23.32 -4.22 17.12
C ARG A 610 -24.02 -5.44 16.50
N ASP A 611 -23.94 -5.60 15.19
CA ASP A 611 -24.58 -6.71 14.49
C ASP A 611 -23.92 -8.05 14.82
N MET A 612 -22.59 -8.08 14.96
CA MET A 612 -21.86 -9.23 15.48
C MET A 612 -22.34 -9.62 16.89
N LEU A 613 -22.44 -8.64 17.81
CA LEU A 613 -22.91 -8.88 19.18
C LEU A 613 -24.36 -9.38 19.20
N ARG A 614 -25.24 -8.86 18.35
CA ARG A 614 -26.62 -9.36 18.19
C ARG A 614 -26.65 -10.81 17.72
N SER A 615 -25.80 -11.16 16.75
CA SER A 615 -25.67 -12.53 16.26
C SER A 615 -25.21 -13.48 17.37
N ILE A 616 -24.15 -13.11 18.11
CA ILE A 616 -23.64 -13.88 19.25
C ILE A 616 -24.72 -14.05 20.32
N ALA A 617 -25.42 -12.98 20.69
CA ALA A 617 -26.49 -13.02 21.67
C ALA A 617 -27.64 -13.95 21.23
N SER A 618 -28.03 -13.88 19.95
CA SER A 618 -29.08 -14.74 19.39
C SER A 618 -28.69 -16.22 19.45
N THR A 619 -27.44 -16.54 19.12
CA THR A 619 -26.91 -17.91 19.22
C THR A 619 -26.87 -18.38 20.67
N ALA A 620 -26.35 -17.56 21.59
CA ALA A 620 -26.29 -17.88 23.01
C ALA A 620 -27.68 -18.09 23.63
N ILE A 621 -28.68 -17.31 23.25
CA ILE A 621 -30.08 -17.51 23.70
C ILE A 621 -30.61 -18.84 23.18
N LYS A 622 -30.35 -19.20 21.91
CA LYS A 622 -30.78 -20.48 21.34
C LYS A 622 -30.12 -21.68 22.02
N GLU A 623 -28.84 -21.58 22.36
CA GLU A 623 -28.08 -22.68 22.95
C GLU A 623 -28.27 -22.81 24.47
N GLN A 624 -28.43 -21.70 25.18
CA GLN A 624 -28.33 -21.66 26.64
C GLN A 624 -29.57 -21.06 27.32
N GLY A 625 -30.59 -20.63 26.57
CA GLY A 625 -31.82 -20.02 27.07
C GLY A 625 -31.66 -18.62 27.68
N LYS A 626 -30.42 -18.10 27.74
CA LYS A 626 -30.08 -16.77 28.27
C LYS A 626 -28.80 -16.26 27.65
N ALA A 627 -28.72 -14.95 27.42
CA ALA A 627 -27.46 -14.25 27.13
C ALA A 627 -27.14 -13.33 28.31
N ARG A 628 -25.92 -13.41 28.87
CA ARG A 628 -25.41 -12.46 29.87
C ARG A 628 -24.02 -12.00 29.44
N HIS A 629 -23.82 -10.69 29.38
CA HIS A 629 -22.53 -10.09 29.07
C HIS A 629 -21.95 -9.43 30.33
N PHE A 630 -20.73 -9.80 30.73
CA PHE A 630 -19.97 -9.13 31.79
C PHE A 630 -18.89 -8.28 31.13
N GLY A 631 -19.17 -7.01 30.84
CA GLY A 631 -18.20 -6.10 30.23
C GLY A 631 -18.06 -4.81 31.02
N ARG A 632 -16.99 -4.65 31.79
CA ARG A 632 -16.60 -3.37 32.42
C ARG A 632 -15.48 -2.64 31.66
N SER A 633 -14.82 -3.28 30.69
CA SER A 633 -13.74 -2.69 29.89
C SER A 633 -13.80 -3.23 28.46
N ALA A 634 -14.52 -2.53 27.58
CA ALA A 634 -14.55 -2.82 26.15
C ALA A 634 -14.02 -1.58 25.39
N CYS A 635 -13.36 -1.80 24.25
CA CYS A 635 -12.95 -0.74 23.32
C CYS A 635 -14.11 0.25 23.05
N ALA A 636 -13.81 1.53 22.80
CA ALA A 636 -14.82 2.58 22.59
C ALA A 636 -15.93 2.19 21.58
N THR A 637 -15.57 1.47 20.52
CA THR A 637 -16.50 0.94 19.50
C THR A 637 -17.44 -0.13 20.07
N CYS A 638 -16.91 -1.03 20.90
CA CYS A 638 -17.72 -1.99 21.64
C CYS A 638 -18.59 -1.30 22.69
N TYR A 639 -18.07 -0.29 23.40
CA TYR A 639 -18.81 0.42 24.46
C TYR A 639 -19.99 1.24 23.89
N ALA A 640 -19.81 1.88 22.73
CA ALA A 640 -20.88 2.58 22.01
C ALA A 640 -21.94 1.62 21.46
N ALA A 641 -21.55 0.45 20.94
CA ALA A 641 -22.47 -0.60 20.53
C ALA A 641 -23.25 -1.19 21.72
N LEU A 642 -22.60 -1.32 22.89
CA LEU A 642 -23.16 -1.86 24.12
C LEU A 642 -24.19 -0.94 24.79
N ARG A 643 -24.05 0.39 24.72
CA ARG A 643 -25.01 1.35 25.30
C ARG A 643 -26.36 1.42 24.56
N ALA A 644 -26.45 0.88 23.36
CA ALA A 644 -27.64 0.95 22.50
C ALA A 644 -28.40 -0.38 22.38
N LEU A 645 -28.01 -1.40 23.17
CA LEU A 645 -28.78 -2.64 23.31
C LEU A 645 -29.80 -2.44 24.45
N PRO A 646 -31.10 -2.68 24.22
CA PRO A 646 -32.10 -2.66 25.28
C PRO A 646 -31.89 -3.77 26.31
#